data_AF-A0A7X6YH62-F1
#
_entry.id   AF-A0A7X6YH62-F1
#
_cell.length_a   1.000
_cell.length_b   1.000
_cell.length_c   1.000
_cell.angle_alpha   90.00
_cell.angle_beta   90.00
_cell.angle_gamma   90.00
#
_symmetry.space_group_name_H-M   'P 1'
#
loop_
_entity.id
_entity.type
_entity.pdbx_description
1 polymer ?
#
loop_
_entity_poly.entity_id
_entity_poly.type
_entity_poly.pdbx_seq_one_letter_code
_entity_poly.pdbx_strand_id
1 'polypeptide(L)'
;MLNLLKTFRCGARRRGSALLIVLGFLSFMVISGVSFAIYMRTERQASSNYRHAVNGRHLLNAGLARAMEEIDSELRLRDNDERKFPDWPGRVRVSAATEDEDNDRDARVLSIESLSFLPPFLINDVRRYAVRQGSDSVYEGAKWRSLEGSVFGRYAYVCVNVSDMLDVNQCRAQLRDVSTNRVSLGHLFETDALRTEFDNDAEDDGHYFSLQDFYATRYERKKNEVSSPFHMYIKNGNFQPFENSDLLNQVFIADSIAKPEPVKKDACNIWLNPPIAPTLLNIRKPDPGQLSGAVENTFWDALRKAKPGAMPNEQVVAALLKDYIDEDNVPSMLNVPCLERVPMVSQIVLDNDIFCPKITTATKQVGNPARDVTVYSVQLFGMPTAETTISAPLYVELVWPFKHTELRPDTASFDIELDAYLKLHRTHSDMKTTSFPDAGSCIKLKHTRTSIQKFWRTAFTSENDCFYKMDLEVEAPRADVVYDIVDSDGAFSADFAEGQDFSVSFIIFARIRNNAGDYVDCAPQGPPIFPEASTFADTPKLYFQTDKRTAKAVGMSMQPIPYLWTGLDVADPRFNHNAANWVPNSETKETFVGVNPSTKKLLQPPLEGRDADLFMFVSDMGALHSPGELGFIVRPDNFRDPSSGPSRDFRDAGLEPIEKDFMFRTLRTYDHGDGYKRDDIYNYFYAMRADGTLPGARVNPLSDMPEVLEAALWDTPLDYWIASTNNGLSAAQRKNLTFTRHARYFSTTTSTDSNWKSFRDAWADGLDKVMKESKNPNTVWSKTLSDYYGDAQWLAWYSEDVARKNIFGINVPNALHEIDRKMLYSFSLDSFSDRQQLFLYFIRAEATVPSFGGGTEVGLQSLAGGRAVALVWRDPYPRGFVKDNDDDNGNDAMDKDEDWYPDGGYKDPWRQYPGHGSTSRYQGYHDTRVLFFKQLGQ
;
A
#
# COMPACT_ATOMS: atom_id res chain seq x y z
N MET A 1 -72.51 56.68 49.66
CA MET A 1 -73.13 56.52 50.99
C MET A 1 -72.30 57.26 52.05
N LEU A 2 -72.19 58.59 51.91
CA LEU A 2 -71.78 59.48 53.00
C LEU A 2 -73.02 59.71 53.86
N ASN A 3 -73.08 59.13 55.08
CA ASN A 3 -73.87 59.61 56.24
C ASN A 3 -74.02 58.53 57.35
N LEU A 4 -72.93 57.87 57.77
CA LEU A 4 -73.00 56.86 58.85
C LEU A 4 -71.81 56.94 59.83
N LEU A 5 -71.29 58.15 60.09
CA LEU A 5 -70.13 58.39 60.97
C LEU A 5 -70.43 59.30 62.17
N LYS A 6 -71.60 59.15 62.80
CA LYS A 6 -71.87 59.75 64.11
C LYS A 6 -72.75 58.82 64.95
N THR A 7 -72.12 57.84 65.62
CA THR A 7 -72.51 57.29 66.93
C THR A 7 -71.70 56.02 67.19
N PHE A 8 -70.56 56.11 67.87
CA PHE A 8 -70.02 55.04 68.74
C PHE A 8 -68.92 55.65 69.61
N ARG A 9 -69.34 56.29 70.71
CA ARG A 9 -68.51 56.38 71.92
C ARG A 9 -68.84 55.14 72.76
N CYS A 10 -67.79 54.60 73.37
CA CYS A 10 -67.74 53.45 74.28
C CYS A 10 -67.50 52.06 73.64
N GLY A 11 -66.26 51.57 73.77
CA GLY A 11 -65.94 50.14 73.80
C GLY A 11 -65.39 49.49 72.51
N ALA A 12 -64.21 49.85 72.01
CA ALA A 12 -63.54 49.03 70.97
C ALA A 12 -62.01 49.28 70.84
N ARG A 13 -61.19 48.65 71.69
CA ARG A 13 -59.72 48.56 71.46
C ARG A 13 -59.25 47.22 70.86
N ARG A 14 -60.16 46.30 70.49
CA ARG A 14 -59.84 44.98 69.88
C ARG A 14 -60.46 44.69 68.50
N ARG A 15 -61.15 45.66 67.86
CA ARG A 15 -61.78 45.45 66.53
C ARG A 15 -60.92 45.86 65.32
N GLY A 16 -59.85 46.65 65.51
CA GLY A 16 -58.96 47.07 64.41
C GLY A 16 -57.92 46.02 64.00
N SER A 17 -57.41 45.21 64.95
CA SER A 17 -56.42 44.17 64.67
C SER A 17 -57.00 43.00 63.87
N ALA A 18 -58.24 42.59 64.15
CA ALA A 18 -58.91 41.52 63.40
C ALA A 18 -59.11 41.91 61.92
N LEU A 19 -59.45 43.17 61.63
CA LEU A 19 -59.59 43.66 60.26
C LEU A 19 -58.25 43.66 59.52
N LEU A 20 -57.17 44.11 60.19
CA LEU A 20 -55.82 44.09 59.60
C LEU A 20 -55.30 42.68 59.37
N ILE A 21 -55.57 41.74 60.28
CA ILE A 21 -55.22 40.33 60.12
C ILE A 21 -56.00 39.71 58.95
N VAL A 22 -57.30 39.94 58.86
CA VAL A 22 -58.13 39.42 57.75
C VAL A 22 -57.70 40.03 56.42
N LEU A 23 -57.46 41.35 56.36
CA LEU A 23 -57.01 42.02 55.13
C LEU A 23 -55.61 41.55 54.71
N GLY A 24 -54.71 41.35 55.67
CA GLY A 24 -53.38 40.78 55.45
C GLY A 24 -53.46 39.33 54.94
N PHE A 25 -54.34 38.51 55.52
CA PHE A 25 -54.54 37.12 55.12
C PHE A 25 -55.18 37.01 53.73
N LEU A 26 -56.16 37.87 53.42
CA LEU A 26 -56.84 37.90 52.12
C LEU A 26 -55.89 38.42 51.03
N SER A 27 -55.07 39.45 51.33
CA SER A 27 -54.03 39.92 50.42
C SER A 27 -52.98 38.84 50.17
N PHE A 28 -52.55 38.12 51.21
CA PHE A 28 -51.63 36.99 51.08
C PHE A 28 -52.23 35.88 50.21
N MET A 29 -53.49 35.47 50.46
CA MET A 29 -54.17 34.45 49.64
C MET A 29 -54.30 34.85 48.18
N VAL A 30 -54.61 36.12 47.88
CA VAL A 30 -54.71 36.62 46.50
C VAL A 30 -53.34 36.62 45.81
N ILE A 31 -52.29 37.11 46.49
CA ILE A 31 -50.92 37.11 45.96
C ILE A 31 -50.45 35.67 45.72
N SER A 32 -50.62 34.76 46.68
CA SER A 32 -50.28 33.35 46.53
C SER A 32 -51.08 32.68 45.41
N GLY A 33 -52.37 32.99 45.26
CA GLY A 33 -53.21 32.45 44.18
C GLY A 33 -52.78 32.93 42.79
N VAL A 34 -52.44 34.21 42.65
CA VAL A 34 -51.91 34.77 41.39
C VAL A 34 -50.52 34.22 41.09
N SER A 35 -49.62 34.14 42.08
CA SER A 35 -48.29 33.52 41.93
C SER A 35 -48.40 32.06 41.51
N PHE A 36 -49.32 31.29 42.10
CA PHE A 36 -49.57 29.90 41.70
C PHE A 36 -50.12 29.78 40.29
N ALA A 37 -51.03 30.68 39.88
CA ALA A 37 -51.56 30.68 38.50
C ALA A 37 -50.48 31.03 37.46
N ILE A 38 -49.60 31.99 37.76
CA ILE A 38 -48.45 32.33 36.91
C ILE A 38 -47.45 31.17 36.86
N TYR A 39 -47.16 30.55 38.01
CA TYR A 39 -46.30 29.37 38.10
C TYR A 39 -46.85 28.20 37.26
N MET A 40 -48.14 27.87 37.40
CA MET A 40 -48.78 26.83 36.59
C MET A 40 -48.78 27.14 35.09
N ARG A 41 -48.92 28.41 34.71
CA ARG A 41 -48.84 28.82 33.30
C ARG A 41 -47.41 28.66 32.75
N THR A 42 -46.41 29.08 33.51
CA THR A 42 -45.00 28.98 33.12
C THR A 42 -44.52 27.53 33.06
N GLU A 43 -44.89 26.69 34.03
CA GLU A 43 -44.60 25.25 34.03
C GLU A 43 -45.28 24.51 32.88
N ARG A 44 -46.54 24.85 32.56
CA ARG A 44 -47.23 24.30 31.37
C ARG A 44 -46.55 24.71 30.08
N GLN A 45 -46.10 25.96 29.96
CA GLN A 45 -45.35 26.42 28.80
C GLN A 45 -43.99 25.72 28.68
N ALA A 46 -43.24 25.59 29.77
CA ALA A 46 -41.96 24.88 29.80
C ALA A 46 -42.12 23.40 29.44
N SER A 47 -43.11 22.73 30.02
CA SER A 47 -43.43 21.33 29.72
C SER A 47 -43.90 21.12 28.28
N SER A 48 -44.71 22.04 27.74
CA SER A 48 -45.14 22.00 26.33
C SER A 48 -43.95 22.18 25.40
N ASN A 49 -43.07 23.16 25.67
CA ASN A 49 -41.87 23.41 24.87
C ASN A 49 -40.93 22.19 24.89
N TYR A 50 -40.72 21.57 26.06
CA TYR A 50 -39.94 20.35 26.17
C TYR A 50 -40.56 19.20 25.35
N ARG A 51 -41.88 19.00 25.44
CA ARG A 51 -42.59 18.00 24.64
C ARG A 51 -42.47 18.26 23.14
N HIS A 52 -42.61 19.50 22.69
CA HIS A 52 -42.45 19.86 21.28
C HIS A 52 -41.00 19.64 20.80
N ALA A 53 -40.00 19.93 21.63
CA ALA A 53 -38.60 19.70 21.31
C ALA A 53 -38.27 18.21 21.19
N VAL A 54 -38.74 17.38 22.12
CA VAL A 54 -38.57 15.92 22.09
C VAL A 54 -39.29 15.31 20.88
N ASN A 55 -40.53 15.70 20.62
CA ASN A 55 -41.26 15.27 19.44
C ASN A 55 -40.54 15.68 18.14
N GLY A 56 -40.02 16.91 18.06
CA GLY A 56 -39.25 17.39 16.93
C GLY A 56 -37.99 16.54 16.68
N ARG A 57 -37.26 16.14 17.73
CA ARG A 57 -36.08 15.26 17.61
C ARG A 57 -36.42 13.88 17.08
N HIS A 58 -37.48 13.25 17.61
CA HIS A 58 -37.90 11.94 17.12
C HIS A 58 -38.40 11.99 15.67
N LEU A 59 -39.10 13.06 15.29
CA LEU A 59 -39.54 13.29 13.91
C LEU A 59 -38.36 13.54 12.97
N LEU A 60 -37.32 14.25 13.42
CA LEU A 60 -36.10 14.45 12.64
C LEU A 60 -35.34 13.14 12.43
N ASN A 61 -35.20 12.31 13.46
CA ASN A 61 -34.57 10.99 13.34
C ASN A 61 -35.36 10.07 12.40
N ALA A 62 -36.70 10.06 12.53
CA ALA A 62 -37.56 9.31 11.64
C ALA A 62 -37.48 9.83 10.19
N GLY A 63 -37.48 11.16 10.01
CA GLY A 63 -37.32 11.80 8.71
C GLY A 63 -35.96 11.55 8.08
N LEU A 64 -34.88 11.51 8.86
CA LEU A 64 -33.55 11.13 8.38
C LEU A 64 -33.51 9.66 7.94
N ALA A 65 -34.05 8.75 8.74
CA ALA A 65 -34.11 7.34 8.38
C ALA A 65 -34.88 7.14 7.06
N ARG A 66 -35.99 7.85 6.87
CA ARG A 66 -36.76 7.83 5.62
C ARG A 66 -36.01 8.46 4.44
N ALA A 67 -35.35 9.60 4.65
CA ALA A 67 -34.53 10.23 3.62
C ALA A 67 -33.39 9.31 3.17
N MET A 68 -32.73 8.61 4.10
CA MET A 68 -31.70 7.63 3.80
C MET A 68 -32.25 6.44 2.99
N GLU A 69 -33.43 5.92 3.37
CA GLU A 69 -34.12 4.83 2.65
C GLU A 69 -34.51 5.26 1.22
N GLU A 70 -35.01 6.48 1.04
CA GLU A 70 -35.35 7.02 -0.29
C GLU A 70 -34.12 7.18 -1.18
N ILE A 71 -33.03 7.76 -0.66
CA ILE A 71 -31.77 7.88 -1.42
C ILE A 71 -31.21 6.50 -1.75
N ASP A 72 -31.23 5.56 -0.81
CA ASP A 72 -30.77 4.18 -1.06
C ASP A 72 -31.62 3.49 -2.14
N SER A 73 -32.94 3.72 -2.14
CA SER A 73 -33.86 3.17 -3.15
C SER A 73 -33.71 3.79 -4.54
N GLU A 74 -33.29 5.05 -4.62
CA GLU A 74 -32.99 5.71 -5.89
C GLU A 74 -31.72 5.13 -6.51
N LEU A 75 -30.68 4.97 -5.69
CA LEU A 75 -29.40 4.37 -6.10
C LEU A 75 -29.51 2.86 -6.35
N ARG A 76 -30.70 2.28 -6.14
CA ARG A 76 -31.06 0.88 -6.39
C ARG A 76 -31.72 0.66 -7.77
N LEU A 77 -32.38 1.66 -8.37
CA LEU A 77 -33.30 1.45 -9.50
C LEU A 77 -33.03 2.39 -10.69
N ARG A 78 -32.56 1.83 -11.81
CA ARG A 78 -33.07 2.17 -13.16
C ARG A 78 -32.52 1.22 -14.24
N ASP A 79 -33.43 0.72 -15.07
CA ASP A 79 -33.14 -0.10 -16.26
C ASP A 79 -31.87 0.36 -17.02
N ASN A 80 -31.00 -0.61 -17.31
CA ASN A 80 -29.79 -0.55 -18.16
C ASN A 80 -28.64 0.39 -17.78
N ASP A 81 -28.74 1.23 -16.74
CA ASP A 81 -27.66 2.12 -16.29
C ASP A 81 -27.46 2.02 -14.76
N GLU A 82 -27.02 0.85 -14.29
CA GLU A 82 -26.74 0.54 -12.87
C GLU A 82 -25.53 1.34 -12.35
N ARG A 83 -25.73 2.60 -11.93
CA ARG A 83 -24.65 3.46 -11.44
C ARG A 83 -24.43 3.30 -9.94
N LYS A 84 -23.21 2.91 -9.53
CA LYS A 84 -22.76 2.88 -8.13
C LYS A 84 -22.83 4.25 -7.47
N PHE A 85 -22.52 5.31 -8.24
CA PHE A 85 -22.47 6.70 -7.79
C PHE A 85 -23.59 7.56 -8.44
N PRO A 86 -24.17 8.51 -7.68
CA PRO A 86 -25.25 9.35 -8.18
C PRO A 86 -24.80 10.32 -9.28
N ASP A 87 -25.56 10.36 -10.38
CA ASP A 87 -25.48 11.42 -11.39
C ASP A 87 -26.60 12.46 -11.16
N TRP A 88 -26.45 13.23 -10.07
CA TRP A 88 -27.43 14.24 -9.69
C TRP A 88 -27.07 15.62 -10.24
N PRO A 89 -28.03 16.39 -10.77
CA PRO A 89 -27.78 17.76 -11.20
C PRO A 89 -27.31 18.61 -10.02
N GLY A 90 -26.14 19.25 -10.19
CA GLY A 90 -25.49 20.02 -9.12
C GLY A 90 -25.16 19.22 -7.86
N ARG A 91 -25.05 17.88 -7.96
CA ARG A 91 -24.77 16.94 -6.85
C ARG A 91 -25.85 16.94 -5.76
N VAL A 92 -27.05 17.39 -6.11
CA VAL A 92 -28.13 17.61 -5.15
C VAL A 92 -29.32 16.76 -5.50
N ARG A 93 -29.78 15.98 -4.53
CA ARG A 93 -31.05 15.28 -4.58
C ARG A 93 -32.01 15.90 -3.60
N VAL A 94 -33.25 16.07 -4.02
CA VAL A 94 -34.31 16.63 -3.19
C VAL A 94 -35.41 15.62 -2.98
N SER A 95 -36.19 15.83 -1.94
CA SER A 95 -37.36 15.03 -1.54
C SER A 95 -38.54 14.99 -2.53
N ALA A 96 -38.43 15.59 -3.72
CA ALA A 96 -39.49 15.56 -4.72
C ALA A 96 -39.72 14.14 -5.28
N ALA A 97 -40.98 13.79 -5.47
CA ALA A 97 -41.42 12.54 -6.08
C ALA A 97 -41.38 12.61 -7.60
N THR A 98 -41.34 11.45 -8.26
CA THR A 98 -41.53 11.35 -9.72
C THR A 98 -43.00 11.48 -10.14
N GLU A 99 -43.95 11.26 -9.23
CA GLU A 99 -45.39 11.39 -9.48
C GLU A 99 -45.91 12.74 -8.97
N ASP A 100 -46.65 13.48 -9.81
CA ASP A 100 -47.06 14.86 -9.54
C ASP A 100 -48.00 15.00 -8.33
N GLU A 101 -48.79 13.97 -8.00
CA GLU A 101 -49.77 13.98 -6.90
C GLU A 101 -49.12 14.10 -5.50
N ASP A 102 -47.82 13.77 -5.38
CA ASP A 102 -47.04 13.82 -4.14
C ASP A 102 -46.25 15.13 -3.95
N ASN A 103 -46.28 16.04 -4.94
CA ASN A 103 -45.39 17.22 -5.03
C ASN A 103 -46.06 18.57 -4.73
N ASP A 104 -47.27 18.56 -4.17
CA ASP A 104 -48.15 19.73 -4.04
C ASP A 104 -47.59 20.90 -3.20
N ARG A 105 -46.58 20.68 -2.35
CA ARG A 105 -46.09 21.73 -1.42
C ARG A 105 -44.57 21.81 -1.34
N ASP A 106 -44.05 22.98 -1.70
CA ASP A 106 -42.63 23.33 -1.53
C ASP A 106 -42.23 23.38 -0.05
N ALA A 107 -41.07 22.82 0.25
CA ALA A 107 -40.48 22.79 1.59
C ALA A 107 -39.19 23.61 1.62
N ARG A 108 -39.15 24.63 2.47
CA ARG A 108 -37.90 25.36 2.75
C ARG A 108 -37.07 24.60 3.78
N VAL A 109 -36.20 23.73 3.29
CA VAL A 109 -35.31 22.89 4.09
C VAL A 109 -34.11 23.68 4.59
N LEU A 110 -33.51 24.51 3.74
CA LEU A 110 -32.32 25.30 4.07
C LEU A 110 -32.64 26.47 5.02
N SER A 111 -31.71 26.74 5.94
CA SER A 111 -31.65 27.89 6.85
C SER A 111 -30.27 28.56 6.72
N ILE A 112 -30.10 29.78 7.27
CA ILE A 112 -28.78 30.43 7.27
C ILE A 112 -27.75 29.57 8.01
N GLU A 113 -28.14 28.96 9.14
CA GLU A 113 -27.29 28.02 9.87
C GLU A 113 -27.01 26.75 9.04
N SER A 114 -27.94 26.25 8.23
CA SER A 114 -27.67 25.07 7.41
C SER A 114 -26.64 25.35 6.32
N LEU A 115 -26.60 26.58 5.79
CA LEU A 115 -25.64 26.95 4.75
C LEU A 115 -24.19 26.99 5.27
N SER A 116 -23.95 27.16 6.57
CA SER A 116 -22.59 27.11 7.11
C SER A 116 -21.99 25.71 7.13
N PHE A 117 -22.81 24.67 6.96
CA PHE A 117 -22.35 23.28 6.82
C PHE A 117 -22.02 22.90 5.37
N LEU A 118 -22.38 23.73 4.40
CA LEU A 118 -22.08 23.48 3.00
C LEU A 118 -20.70 24.01 2.62
N PRO A 119 -19.95 23.26 1.78
CA PRO A 119 -18.83 23.83 1.05
C PRO A 119 -19.25 25.00 0.17
N PRO A 120 -18.45 26.08 0.07
CA PRO A 120 -18.95 27.34 -0.46
C PRO A 120 -19.20 27.28 -1.96
N PHE A 121 -18.47 26.41 -2.64
CA PHE A 121 -18.69 26.11 -4.05
C PHE A 121 -20.03 25.38 -4.30
N LEU A 122 -20.48 24.57 -3.35
CA LEU A 122 -21.79 23.89 -3.44
C LEU A 122 -22.94 24.79 -3.01
N ILE A 123 -22.70 25.91 -2.31
CA ILE A 123 -23.78 26.77 -1.79
C ILE A 123 -24.72 27.23 -2.92
N ASN A 124 -24.17 27.65 -4.07
CA ASN A 124 -24.98 28.15 -5.17
C ASN A 124 -25.77 27.02 -5.85
N ASP A 125 -25.14 25.86 -6.05
CA ASP A 125 -25.80 24.69 -6.65
C ASP A 125 -26.89 24.16 -5.72
N VAL A 126 -26.59 23.96 -4.44
CA VAL A 126 -27.55 23.52 -3.42
C VAL A 126 -28.70 24.51 -3.28
N ARG A 127 -28.45 25.82 -3.32
CA ARG A 127 -29.52 26.82 -3.32
C ARG A 127 -30.38 26.76 -4.58
N ARG A 128 -29.77 26.54 -5.75
CA ARG A 128 -30.47 26.45 -7.05
C ARG A 128 -31.43 25.27 -7.08
N TYR A 129 -31.02 24.12 -6.55
CA TYR A 129 -31.78 22.86 -6.62
C TYR A 129 -32.65 22.59 -5.39
N ALA A 130 -32.39 23.23 -4.24
CA ALA A 130 -33.23 23.05 -3.05
C ALA A 130 -34.61 23.71 -3.15
N VAL A 131 -34.78 24.71 -4.02
CA VAL A 131 -36.03 25.47 -4.16
C VAL A 131 -36.42 25.54 -5.63
N ARG A 132 -37.69 25.25 -5.92
CA ARG A 132 -38.27 25.38 -7.25
C ARG A 132 -38.23 26.83 -7.74
N GLN A 133 -37.71 27.07 -8.95
CA GLN A 133 -37.81 28.37 -9.63
C GLN A 133 -39.00 28.42 -10.59
N GLY A 134 -39.37 29.62 -11.03
CA GLY A 134 -40.55 29.81 -11.89
C GLY A 134 -40.45 29.14 -13.27
N SER A 135 -39.23 28.84 -13.74
CA SER A 135 -38.94 28.11 -14.98
C SER A 135 -38.89 26.58 -14.81
N ASP A 136 -38.95 26.09 -13.57
CA ASP A 136 -38.66 24.71 -13.22
C ASP A 136 -39.92 23.83 -13.22
N SER A 137 -39.71 22.54 -13.49
CA SER A 137 -40.76 21.53 -13.48
C SER A 137 -41.41 21.40 -12.09
N VAL A 138 -42.64 20.89 -12.02
CA VAL A 138 -43.40 20.79 -10.75
C VAL A 138 -42.69 19.90 -9.72
N TYR A 139 -41.94 18.91 -10.21
CA TYR A 139 -41.15 17.94 -9.45
C TYR A 139 -39.71 18.40 -9.11
N GLU A 140 -39.37 19.68 -9.30
CA GLU A 140 -38.08 20.24 -8.88
C GLU A 140 -38.18 20.99 -7.54
N GLY A 141 -37.09 21.03 -6.77
CA GLY A 141 -37.05 21.61 -5.42
C GLY A 141 -37.47 20.65 -4.31
N ALA A 142 -37.15 20.95 -3.05
CA ALA A 142 -37.55 20.11 -1.93
C ALA A 142 -39.06 20.17 -1.67
N LYS A 143 -39.70 19.01 -1.47
CA LYS A 143 -41.15 18.86 -1.30
C LYS A 143 -41.48 18.16 0.01
N TRP A 144 -42.66 18.43 0.56
CA TRP A 144 -43.12 17.75 1.76
C TRP A 144 -43.60 16.33 1.45
N ARG A 145 -42.99 15.36 2.13
CA ARG A 145 -43.38 13.94 2.15
C ARG A 145 -44.07 13.58 3.45
N SER A 146 -45.00 12.63 3.41
CA SER A 146 -45.73 12.17 4.61
C SER A 146 -44.97 11.07 5.35
N LEU A 147 -44.95 11.15 6.69
CA LEU A 147 -44.55 10.04 7.56
C LEU A 147 -45.78 9.15 7.80
N GLU A 148 -45.79 7.92 7.30
CA GLU A 148 -46.92 6.99 7.48
C GLU A 148 -47.21 6.67 8.97
N GLY A 149 -48.47 6.82 9.41
CA GLY A 149 -48.93 6.48 10.76
C GLY A 149 -50.22 7.20 11.19
N SER A 150 -50.73 6.93 12.40
CA SER A 150 -51.95 7.57 12.96
C SER A 150 -51.76 9.05 13.38
N VAL A 151 -50.53 9.56 13.29
CA VAL A 151 -50.17 10.97 13.52
C VAL A 151 -49.60 11.52 12.21
N PHE A 152 -50.21 12.57 11.66
CA PHE A 152 -49.80 13.24 10.42
C PHE A 152 -48.47 13.98 10.59
N GLY A 153 -47.34 13.27 10.52
CA GLY A 153 -46.01 13.85 10.39
C GLY A 153 -45.64 14.07 8.92
N ARG A 154 -44.80 15.06 8.63
CA ARG A 154 -44.20 15.26 7.31
C ARG A 154 -42.72 15.58 7.41
N TYR A 155 -41.96 15.24 6.38
CA TYR A 155 -40.54 15.53 6.28
C TYR A 155 -40.20 16.02 4.87
N ALA A 156 -39.11 16.75 4.75
CA ALA A 156 -38.52 17.15 3.49
C ALA A 156 -37.02 17.17 3.67
N TYR A 157 -36.29 16.81 2.63
CA TYR A 157 -34.83 16.79 2.66
C TYR A 157 -34.23 17.35 1.37
N VAL A 158 -32.98 17.79 1.53
CA VAL A 158 -32.02 18.08 0.48
C VAL A 158 -30.77 17.27 0.83
N CYS A 159 -30.46 16.27 0.01
CA CYS A 159 -29.26 15.47 0.10
C CYS A 159 -28.22 16.02 -0.87
N VAL A 160 -27.00 16.22 -0.39
CA VAL A 160 -25.88 16.72 -1.19
C VAL A 160 -24.82 15.65 -1.21
N ASN A 161 -24.45 15.19 -2.41
CA ASN A 161 -23.30 14.31 -2.58
C ASN A 161 -22.02 15.11 -2.31
N VAL A 162 -21.28 14.71 -1.27
CA VAL A 162 -19.99 15.28 -0.88
C VAL A 162 -18.90 14.20 -0.89
N SER A 163 -19.10 13.13 -1.67
CA SER A 163 -18.20 11.97 -1.76
C SER A 163 -16.83 12.29 -2.34
N ASP A 164 -16.59 13.50 -2.83
CA ASP A 164 -15.29 13.97 -3.33
C ASP A 164 -14.27 14.26 -2.22
N MET A 165 -14.64 14.09 -0.95
CA MET A 165 -13.70 14.14 0.18
C MET A 165 -12.81 15.39 0.21
N LEU A 166 -13.44 16.55 0.16
CA LEU A 166 -12.74 17.83 0.20
C LEU A 166 -12.04 18.04 1.57
N ASP A 167 -10.72 17.90 1.62
CA ASP A 167 -9.91 18.41 2.72
C ASP A 167 -9.65 19.91 2.51
N VAL A 168 -10.34 20.73 3.30
CA VAL A 168 -10.23 22.20 3.26
C VAL A 168 -8.84 22.70 3.67
N ASN A 169 -8.05 21.90 4.42
CA ASN A 169 -6.68 22.22 4.82
C ASN A 169 -5.67 21.95 3.68
N GLN A 170 -6.05 21.14 2.68
CA GLN A 170 -5.23 20.81 1.51
C GLN A 170 -5.64 21.61 0.25
N CYS A 171 -6.81 22.27 0.26
CA CYS A 171 -7.32 23.07 -0.85
C CYS A 171 -6.58 24.42 -0.99
N ARG A 172 -5.97 24.69 -2.15
CA ARG A 172 -5.30 25.98 -2.43
C ARG A 172 -6.21 27.00 -3.12
N ALA A 173 -5.99 28.29 -2.86
CA ALA A 173 -6.72 29.36 -3.54
C ALA A 173 -6.12 29.68 -4.92
N GLN A 174 -6.43 28.90 -5.96
CA GLN A 174 -6.02 29.18 -7.35
C GLN A 174 -7.15 29.88 -8.15
N LEU A 175 -6.88 30.74 -9.14
CA LEU A 175 -7.93 31.40 -9.95
C LEU A 175 -8.53 30.49 -11.03
N ARG A 176 -9.81 30.73 -11.37
CA ARG A 176 -10.54 30.06 -12.45
C ARG A 176 -10.18 30.67 -13.80
N ASP A 177 -9.81 29.84 -14.78
CA ASP A 177 -9.70 30.24 -16.19
C ASP A 177 -11.10 30.23 -16.85
N VAL A 178 -11.39 31.24 -17.66
CA VAL A 178 -12.63 31.48 -18.42
C VAL A 178 -13.08 30.30 -19.30
N SER A 179 -12.21 29.33 -19.57
CA SER A 179 -12.52 28.14 -20.38
C SER A 179 -12.98 26.90 -19.58
N THR A 180 -13.06 26.96 -18.24
CA THR A 180 -13.30 25.77 -17.41
C THR A 180 -14.43 25.92 -16.38
N ASN A 181 -15.27 24.89 -16.25
CA ASN A 181 -16.25 24.72 -15.17
C ASN A 181 -15.62 24.09 -13.91
N ARG A 182 -14.38 24.47 -13.57
CA ARG A 182 -13.62 23.94 -12.43
C ARG A 182 -13.92 24.72 -11.14
N VAL A 183 -13.92 24.02 -10.01
CA VAL A 183 -14.01 24.59 -8.66
C VAL A 183 -12.61 24.96 -8.17
N SER A 184 -12.42 26.21 -7.77
CA SER A 184 -11.22 26.67 -7.06
C SER A 184 -11.64 27.62 -5.94
N LEU A 185 -10.88 27.70 -4.84
CA LEU A 185 -11.15 28.72 -3.81
C LEU A 185 -10.82 30.14 -4.31
N GLY A 186 -10.14 30.33 -5.44
CA GLY A 186 -9.73 31.67 -5.91
C GLY A 186 -10.89 32.61 -6.26
N HIS A 187 -12.06 32.11 -6.65
CA HIS A 187 -13.24 32.96 -6.93
C HIS A 187 -13.86 33.60 -5.68
N LEU A 188 -13.43 33.17 -4.49
CA LEU A 188 -13.89 33.63 -3.19
C LEU A 188 -13.13 34.88 -2.70
N PHE A 189 -12.11 35.30 -3.45
CA PHE A 189 -11.24 36.43 -3.13
C PHE A 189 -11.38 37.49 -4.22
N GLU A 190 -11.69 38.73 -3.82
CA GLU A 190 -11.90 39.84 -4.75
C GLU A 190 -10.61 40.26 -5.47
N THR A 191 -9.44 39.94 -4.90
CA THR A 191 -8.12 40.28 -5.44
C THR A 191 -7.10 39.17 -5.18
N ASP A 192 -6.07 39.11 -6.02
CA ASP A 192 -4.97 38.15 -5.91
C ASP A 192 -4.15 38.31 -4.60
N ALA A 193 -4.15 39.53 -4.05
CA ALA A 193 -3.53 39.82 -2.76
C ALA A 193 -4.29 39.13 -1.60
N LEU A 194 -5.63 39.17 -1.60
CA LEU A 194 -6.46 38.51 -0.58
C LEU A 194 -6.36 36.98 -0.67
N ARG A 195 -6.17 36.46 -1.88
CA ARG A 195 -5.91 35.03 -2.17
C ARG A 195 -4.58 34.57 -1.57
N THR A 196 -3.53 35.35 -1.80
CA THR A 196 -2.18 35.07 -1.28
C THR A 196 -2.11 35.28 0.25
N GLU A 197 -2.83 36.28 0.78
CA GLU A 197 -3.00 36.49 2.22
C GLU A 197 -3.67 35.28 2.87
N PHE A 198 -4.71 34.71 2.23
CA PHE A 198 -5.36 33.48 2.70
C PHE A 198 -4.44 32.25 2.68
N ASP A 199 -3.67 32.04 1.61
CA ASP A 199 -2.72 30.91 1.53
C ASP A 199 -1.62 31.02 2.61
N ASN A 200 -1.14 32.24 2.92
CA ASN A 200 -0.15 32.49 3.98
C ASN A 200 -0.76 32.35 5.39
N ASP A 201 -1.97 32.86 5.59
CA ASP A 201 -2.70 32.77 6.85
C ASP A 201 -3.03 31.31 7.22
N ALA A 202 -3.32 30.47 6.22
CA ALA A 202 -3.56 29.04 6.41
C ALA A 202 -2.30 28.29 6.87
N GLU A 203 -1.11 28.76 6.48
CA GLU A 203 0.18 28.24 6.95
C GLU A 203 0.43 28.59 8.43
N ASP A 204 -0.02 29.77 8.87
CA ASP A 204 0.07 30.24 10.26
C ASP A 204 -1.01 29.62 11.19
N ASP A 205 -2.21 29.34 10.67
CA ASP A 205 -3.36 28.81 11.43
C ASP A 205 -3.26 27.29 11.68
N GLY A 206 -2.43 26.58 10.91
CA GLY A 206 -2.09 25.17 11.10
C GLY A 206 -3.16 24.17 10.66
N HIS A 207 -4.37 24.18 11.26
CA HIS A 207 -5.45 23.24 10.93
C HIS A 207 -6.84 23.76 11.30
N TYR A 208 -7.80 23.63 10.38
CA TYR A 208 -9.22 23.96 10.60
C TYR A 208 -10.02 22.72 10.97
N PHE A 209 -10.65 22.71 12.15
CA PHE A 209 -11.35 21.54 12.72
C PHE A 209 -12.70 21.23 12.05
N SER A 210 -13.25 22.19 11.30
CA SER A 210 -14.50 22.03 10.55
C SER A 210 -14.64 23.10 9.48
N LEU A 211 -15.52 22.88 8.50
CA LEU A 211 -15.90 23.93 7.54
C LEU A 211 -16.39 25.21 8.24
N GLN A 212 -17.09 25.09 9.35
CA GLN A 212 -17.59 26.24 10.12
C GLN A 212 -16.46 27.05 10.75
N ASP A 213 -15.38 26.40 11.18
CA ASP A 213 -14.17 27.02 11.72
C ASP A 213 -13.40 27.77 10.62
N PHE A 214 -13.23 27.13 9.45
CA PHE A 214 -12.68 27.72 8.23
C PHE A 214 -13.43 28.99 7.78
N TYR A 215 -14.76 29.03 7.89
CA TYR A 215 -15.54 30.20 7.51
C TYR A 215 -15.45 31.36 8.51
N ALA A 216 -15.41 31.05 9.80
CA ALA A 216 -15.33 32.06 10.86
C ALA A 216 -13.99 32.82 10.80
N THR A 217 -12.88 32.11 10.60
CA THR A 217 -11.56 32.74 10.41
C THR A 217 -11.49 33.59 9.14
N ARG A 218 -12.13 33.16 8.05
CA ARG A 218 -12.14 33.89 6.77
C ARG A 218 -12.91 35.22 6.81
N TYR A 219 -14.13 35.25 7.35
CA TYR A 219 -15.00 36.42 7.23
C TYR A 219 -14.87 37.42 8.39
N GLU A 220 -14.31 37.00 9.53
CA GLU A 220 -14.35 37.77 10.77
C GLU A 220 -12.96 38.15 11.32
N ARG A 221 -11.86 37.81 10.60
CA ARG A 221 -10.47 38.12 11.01
C ARG A 221 -10.21 39.60 11.30
N LYS A 222 -10.91 40.51 10.61
CA LYS A 222 -10.67 41.98 10.63
C LYS A 222 -11.75 42.79 11.39
N LYS A 223 -12.72 42.17 12.07
CA LYS A 223 -13.74 42.89 12.86
C LYS A 223 -13.78 42.43 14.31
N ASN A 224 -14.10 43.36 15.20
CA ASN A 224 -14.13 43.19 16.66
C ASN A 224 -15.28 42.28 17.16
N GLU A 225 -15.84 41.45 16.30
CA GLU A 225 -16.89 40.46 16.61
C GLU A 225 -16.36 39.12 16.09
N VAL A 226 -15.99 38.23 17.00
CA VAL A 226 -15.25 36.98 16.70
C VAL A 226 -16.12 35.80 17.11
N SER A 227 -16.53 34.96 16.14
CA SER A 227 -17.47 33.85 16.38
C SER A 227 -16.85 32.45 16.57
N SER A 228 -15.56 32.25 16.28
CA SER A 228 -14.89 30.93 16.50
C SER A 228 -14.27 30.82 17.90
N PRO A 229 -14.76 29.90 18.77
CA PRO A 229 -14.17 29.63 20.08
C PRO A 229 -12.77 29.00 20.00
N PHE A 230 -12.46 28.29 18.91
CA PHE A 230 -11.17 27.61 18.71
C PHE A 230 -10.05 28.60 18.36
N HIS A 231 -10.34 29.56 17.48
CA HIS A 231 -9.38 30.61 17.12
C HIS A 231 -9.14 31.62 18.26
N MET A 232 -10.18 31.92 19.06
CA MET A 232 -10.07 32.64 20.33
C MET A 232 -9.14 31.93 21.32
N TYR A 233 -9.04 30.61 21.24
CA TYR A 233 -8.23 29.79 22.12
C TYR A 233 -6.74 29.79 21.70
N ILE A 234 -6.41 29.59 20.42
CA ILE A 234 -5.03 29.71 19.90
C ILE A 234 -4.43 31.09 20.22
N LYS A 235 -5.23 32.16 20.07
CA LYS A 235 -4.79 33.53 20.33
C LYS A 235 -4.55 33.84 21.82
N ASN A 236 -5.23 33.13 22.74
CA ASN A 236 -5.19 33.40 24.18
C ASN A 236 -4.42 32.36 25.01
N GLY A 237 -3.94 31.27 24.39
CA GLY A 237 -2.93 30.36 24.94
C GLY A 237 -3.32 29.52 26.17
N ASN A 238 -4.61 29.27 26.45
CA ASN A 238 -5.02 28.64 27.71
C ASN A 238 -6.13 27.57 27.61
N PHE A 239 -5.87 26.58 26.78
CA PHE A 239 -6.35 25.20 26.89
C PHE A 239 -5.06 24.40 26.75
N GLN A 240 -4.84 23.42 27.63
CA GLN A 240 -3.80 22.42 27.34
C GLN A 240 -4.23 21.77 26.02
N PRO A 241 -3.41 21.80 24.96
CA PRO A 241 -3.81 21.19 23.71
C PRO A 241 -4.12 19.71 23.99
N PHE A 242 -5.04 19.16 23.21
CA PHE A 242 -5.07 17.73 22.99
C PHE A 242 -3.76 17.34 22.26
N GLU A 243 -2.61 17.44 22.94
CA GLU A 243 -1.26 17.06 22.48
C GLU A 243 -1.10 15.54 22.41
N ASN A 244 -2.20 14.81 22.25
CA ASN A 244 -2.07 13.45 21.82
C ASN A 244 -1.74 13.49 20.32
N SER A 245 -0.53 13.03 19.96
CA SER A 245 -0.13 12.76 18.57
C SER A 245 -1.14 11.88 17.84
N ASP A 246 -1.97 11.13 18.57
CA ASP A 246 -3.06 10.34 18.02
C ASP A 246 -4.27 11.19 17.58
N LEU A 247 -4.50 12.37 18.16
CA LEU A 247 -5.62 13.28 17.85
C LEU A 247 -5.30 14.30 16.75
N LEU A 248 -4.01 14.49 16.40
CA LEU A 248 -3.61 15.10 15.13
C LEU A 248 -4.07 14.28 13.90
N ASN A 249 -4.62 13.08 14.12
CA ASN A 249 -5.30 12.27 13.10
C ASN A 249 -6.82 12.50 13.05
N GLN A 250 -7.37 13.45 13.81
CA GLN A 250 -8.82 13.67 13.92
C GLN A 250 -9.24 15.06 13.45
N VAL A 251 -9.28 15.28 12.13
CA VAL A 251 -10.13 16.31 11.55
C VAL A 251 -10.45 15.96 10.10
N PHE A 252 -11.73 15.65 9.81
CA PHE A 252 -12.30 15.48 8.47
C PHE A 252 -11.47 14.69 7.44
N ILE A 253 -11.05 13.49 7.82
CA ILE A 253 -11.13 12.36 6.89
C ILE A 253 -12.63 12.04 6.76
N ALA A 254 -13.09 11.48 5.66
CA ALA A 254 -14.41 10.84 5.54
C ALA A 254 -14.58 9.61 6.47
N ASP A 255 -13.93 9.66 7.62
CA ASP A 255 -13.60 8.61 8.54
C ASP A 255 -13.00 7.40 7.83
N SER A 256 -11.97 6.85 8.43
CA SER A 256 -11.38 5.58 8.04
C SER A 256 -12.32 4.37 8.28
N ILE A 257 -13.64 4.60 8.23
CA ILE A 257 -14.71 3.66 8.53
C ILE A 257 -15.10 2.82 7.31
N ALA A 258 -14.91 3.34 6.09
CA ALA A 258 -15.12 2.51 4.92
C ALA A 258 -14.15 1.34 5.01
N LYS A 259 -14.68 0.11 5.00
CA LYS A 259 -13.86 -1.10 4.97
C LYS A 259 -12.82 -0.86 3.87
N PRO A 260 -11.52 -0.79 4.21
CA PRO A 260 -10.44 -0.36 3.30
C PRO A 260 -10.20 -1.30 2.11
N GLU A 261 -11.18 -2.15 1.78
CA GLU A 261 -10.95 -3.54 1.45
C GLU A 261 -10.33 -4.26 2.66
N PRO A 262 -10.94 -5.34 3.15
CA PRO A 262 -11.36 -6.39 2.24
C PRO A 262 -12.86 -6.61 2.18
N VAL A 263 -13.32 -7.05 1.02
CA VAL A 263 -14.71 -7.42 0.75
C VAL A 263 -15.15 -8.61 1.61
N LYS A 264 -14.18 -9.41 2.10
CA LYS A 264 -14.42 -10.66 2.81
C LYS A 264 -14.39 -10.48 4.34
N LYS A 265 -15.31 -11.18 5.01
CA LYS A 265 -15.53 -11.07 6.47
C LYS A 265 -14.35 -11.61 7.31
N ASP A 266 -13.55 -12.48 6.74
CA ASP A 266 -12.39 -13.17 7.30
C ASP A 266 -11.05 -12.52 6.92
N ALA A 267 -11.12 -11.27 6.47
CA ALA A 267 -10.01 -10.34 6.30
C ALA A 267 -9.04 -10.28 7.50
N CYS A 268 -7.73 -10.33 7.23
CA CYS A 268 -6.68 -10.15 8.22
C CYS A 268 -6.28 -8.67 8.36
N ASN A 269 -6.37 -8.13 9.58
CA ASN A 269 -5.74 -6.87 9.93
C ASN A 269 -4.26 -7.11 10.23
N ILE A 270 -3.36 -6.66 9.36
CA ILE A 270 -1.91 -6.91 9.47
C ILE A 270 -1.26 -6.18 10.65
N TRP A 271 -1.90 -5.15 11.21
CA TRP A 271 -1.39 -4.41 12.37
C TRP A 271 -1.80 -5.04 13.71
N LEU A 272 -2.99 -5.65 13.75
CA LEU A 272 -3.46 -6.40 14.93
C LEU A 272 -2.94 -7.84 14.94
N ASN A 273 -2.76 -8.43 13.75
CA ASN A 273 -2.25 -9.77 13.56
C ASN A 273 -1.00 -9.68 12.65
N PRO A 274 0.14 -9.24 13.21
CA PRO A 274 1.38 -9.16 12.44
C PRO A 274 1.79 -10.55 11.94
N PRO A 275 2.38 -10.65 10.74
CA PRO A 275 2.68 -11.93 10.10
C PRO A 275 3.63 -12.81 10.93
N ILE A 276 4.58 -12.20 11.64
CA ILE A 276 5.60 -12.88 12.43
C ILE A 276 5.57 -12.33 13.86
N ALA A 277 5.70 -13.24 14.84
CA ALA A 277 5.73 -12.85 16.24
C ALA A 277 7.00 -12.03 16.58
N PRO A 278 6.90 -10.98 17.41
CA PRO A 278 8.07 -10.16 17.79
C PRO A 278 9.21 -10.95 18.43
N THR A 279 8.93 -12.06 19.10
CA THR A 279 9.96 -12.94 19.67
C THR A 279 10.83 -13.59 18.59
N LEU A 280 10.25 -13.96 17.45
CA LEU A 280 10.98 -14.57 16.34
C LEU A 280 11.75 -13.53 15.53
N LEU A 281 11.21 -12.31 15.38
CA LEU A 281 11.89 -11.18 14.73
C LEU A 281 13.22 -10.81 15.41
N ASN A 282 13.34 -11.07 16.71
CA ASN A 282 14.59 -10.80 17.46
C ASN A 282 15.62 -11.94 17.36
N ILE A 283 15.29 -13.06 16.71
CA ILE A 283 16.19 -14.21 16.54
C ILE A 283 16.89 -14.07 15.19
N ARG A 284 18.18 -13.71 15.21
CA ARG A 284 18.99 -13.53 13.99
C ARG A 284 19.13 -14.76 13.11
N LYS A 285 19.17 -15.94 13.71
CA LYS A 285 19.32 -17.22 13.01
C LYS A 285 18.32 -18.23 13.58
N PRO A 286 17.06 -18.17 13.14
CA PRO A 286 16.08 -19.12 13.60
C PRO A 286 16.41 -20.51 13.04
N ASP A 287 16.27 -21.53 13.88
CA ASP A 287 16.34 -22.91 13.42
C ASP A 287 15.14 -23.20 12.49
N PRO A 288 15.29 -24.10 11.50
CA PRO A 288 14.22 -24.49 10.58
C PRO A 288 12.89 -24.86 11.25
N GLY A 289 12.97 -25.53 12.41
CA GLY A 289 11.80 -25.91 13.21
C GLY A 289 11.10 -24.73 13.89
N GLN A 290 11.78 -23.61 14.10
CA GLN A 290 11.19 -22.37 14.66
C GLN A 290 10.43 -21.56 13.61
N LEU A 291 10.74 -21.76 12.33
CA LEU A 291 10.06 -21.12 11.19
C LEU A 291 8.81 -21.91 10.73
N SER A 292 8.76 -23.22 11.01
CA SER A 292 7.61 -24.06 10.68
C SER A 292 6.42 -23.72 11.58
N GLY A 293 5.28 -23.36 11.00
CA GLY A 293 4.11 -22.94 11.77
C GLY A 293 4.25 -21.55 12.42
N ALA A 294 5.22 -20.75 11.97
CA ALA A 294 5.56 -19.48 12.61
C ALA A 294 4.78 -18.28 12.07
N VAL A 295 4.09 -18.44 10.94
CA VAL A 295 3.23 -17.38 10.41
C VAL A 295 1.97 -17.33 11.26
N GLU A 296 1.55 -16.13 11.64
CA GLU A 296 0.32 -15.95 12.42
C GLU A 296 -0.88 -16.58 11.68
N ASN A 297 -1.71 -17.34 12.38
CA ASN A 297 -2.76 -18.17 11.78
C ASN A 297 -3.77 -17.38 10.93
N THR A 298 -4.21 -16.22 11.41
CA THR A 298 -5.16 -15.35 10.71
C THR A 298 -4.53 -14.79 9.43
N PHE A 299 -3.27 -14.37 9.51
CA PHE A 299 -2.48 -13.93 8.37
C PHE A 299 -2.28 -15.05 7.35
N TRP A 300 -1.88 -16.24 7.82
CA TRP A 300 -1.67 -17.42 6.97
C TRP A 300 -2.96 -17.82 6.25
N ASP A 301 -4.09 -17.88 6.96
CA ASP A 301 -5.41 -18.17 6.39
C ASP A 301 -5.82 -17.17 5.31
N ALA A 302 -5.56 -15.88 5.54
CA ALA A 302 -5.80 -14.82 4.56
C ALA A 302 -4.89 -14.98 3.32
N LEU A 303 -3.60 -15.28 3.52
CA LEU A 303 -2.65 -15.47 2.42
C LEU A 303 -3.04 -16.65 1.52
N ARG A 304 -3.49 -17.75 2.13
CA ARG A 304 -3.98 -18.94 1.42
C ARG A 304 -5.18 -18.66 0.53
N LYS A 305 -6.04 -17.73 0.94
CA LYS A 305 -7.24 -17.35 0.18
C LYS A 305 -6.91 -16.30 -0.88
N ALA A 306 -5.98 -15.39 -0.59
CA ALA A 306 -5.54 -14.35 -1.51
C ALA A 306 -4.74 -14.91 -2.71
N LYS A 307 -3.92 -15.95 -2.50
CA LYS A 307 -3.14 -16.59 -3.57
C LYS A 307 -3.77 -17.94 -3.95
N PRO A 308 -4.70 -18.01 -4.92
CA PRO A 308 -5.29 -19.29 -5.34
C PRO A 308 -4.22 -20.19 -5.96
N GLY A 309 -4.09 -21.43 -5.46
CA GLY A 309 -3.15 -22.42 -5.98
C GLY A 309 -2.50 -23.28 -4.89
N ALA A 310 -1.48 -24.06 -5.28
CA ALA A 310 -0.70 -24.83 -4.31
C ALA A 310 0.04 -23.88 -3.37
N MET A 311 -0.21 -24.05 -2.07
CA MET A 311 0.47 -23.25 -1.06
C MET A 311 1.90 -23.73 -0.86
N PRO A 312 2.86 -22.80 -0.79
CA PRO A 312 4.26 -23.11 -0.53
C PRO A 312 4.44 -23.59 0.92
N ASN A 313 5.59 -24.20 1.20
CA ASN A 313 6.00 -24.51 2.56
C ASN A 313 5.98 -23.24 3.44
N GLU A 314 5.16 -23.26 4.49
CA GLU A 314 5.00 -22.15 5.44
C GLU A 314 6.34 -21.68 6.01
N GLN A 315 7.29 -22.59 6.21
CA GLN A 315 8.64 -22.27 6.69
C GLN A 315 9.37 -21.28 5.77
N VAL A 316 9.22 -21.45 4.45
CA VAL A 316 9.82 -20.55 3.45
C VAL A 316 9.14 -19.20 3.49
N VAL A 317 7.81 -19.18 3.62
CA VAL A 317 7.05 -17.93 3.72
C VAL A 317 7.42 -17.17 4.99
N ALA A 318 7.58 -17.87 6.12
CA ALA A 318 8.02 -17.28 7.38
C ALA A 318 9.41 -16.65 7.26
N ALA A 319 10.36 -17.33 6.60
CA ALA A 319 11.69 -16.79 6.35
C ALA A 319 11.65 -15.53 5.49
N LEU A 320 10.94 -15.56 4.35
CA LEU A 320 10.80 -14.39 3.47
C LEU A 320 10.09 -13.21 4.14
N LEU A 321 9.04 -13.47 4.93
CA LEU A 321 8.32 -12.43 5.66
C LEU A 321 9.20 -11.81 6.76
N LYS A 322 9.94 -12.64 7.51
CA LYS A 322 10.86 -12.17 8.54
C LYS A 322 11.96 -11.31 7.92
N ASP A 323 12.71 -11.83 6.96
CA ASP A 323 13.85 -11.16 6.32
C ASP A 323 13.46 -9.87 5.57
N TYR A 324 12.18 -9.69 5.25
CA TYR A 324 11.67 -8.44 4.69
C TYR A 324 11.44 -7.35 5.75
N ILE A 325 11.02 -7.74 6.96
CA ILE A 325 10.57 -6.82 8.01
C ILE A 325 11.57 -6.60 9.13
N ASP A 326 12.40 -7.56 9.50
CA ASP A 326 13.29 -7.42 10.65
C ASP A 326 14.48 -6.47 10.39
N GLU A 327 15.10 -6.01 11.48
CA GLU A 327 16.16 -5.00 11.43
C GLU A 327 17.55 -5.59 11.23
N ASP A 328 17.68 -6.92 11.39
CA ASP A 328 18.96 -7.56 11.18
C ASP A 328 19.27 -7.61 9.67
N ASN A 329 20.51 -7.95 9.31
CA ASN A 329 20.90 -8.03 7.89
C ASN A 329 21.44 -9.45 7.69
N VAL A 330 20.69 -10.45 8.17
CA VAL A 330 21.09 -11.85 8.25
C VAL A 330 19.93 -12.74 7.81
N PRO A 331 20.04 -13.40 6.64
CA PRO A 331 18.93 -14.20 6.13
C PRO A 331 18.57 -15.31 7.09
N SER A 332 17.29 -15.50 7.32
CA SER A 332 16.78 -16.59 8.17
C SER A 332 17.12 -17.96 7.59
N MET A 333 17.25 -18.05 6.26
CA MET A 333 17.63 -19.26 5.52
C MET A 333 18.51 -18.90 4.32
N LEU A 334 19.61 -19.63 4.11
CA LEU A 334 20.52 -19.39 2.97
C LEU A 334 20.18 -20.20 1.71
N ASN A 335 19.16 -21.06 1.77
CA ASN A 335 18.72 -21.93 0.68
C ASN A 335 17.34 -21.51 0.11
N VAL A 336 16.96 -20.26 0.32
CA VAL A 336 15.75 -19.62 -0.24
C VAL A 336 16.15 -18.25 -0.80
N PRO A 337 15.29 -17.59 -1.59
CA PRO A 337 15.58 -16.25 -2.10
C PRO A 337 15.90 -15.25 -0.98
N CYS A 338 17.06 -14.62 -1.06
CA CYS A 338 17.48 -13.62 -0.09
C CYS A 338 16.63 -12.34 -0.26
N LEU A 339 16.07 -11.83 0.84
CA LEU A 339 15.42 -10.51 0.89
C LEU A 339 16.22 -9.50 1.72
N GLU A 340 17.27 -9.95 2.38
CA GLU A 340 18.08 -9.14 3.27
C GLU A 340 18.93 -8.11 2.54
N ARG A 341 19.20 -7.02 3.24
CA ARG A 341 20.03 -5.93 2.75
C ARG A 341 21.53 -6.27 2.88
N VAL A 342 21.99 -7.19 2.03
CA VAL A 342 23.35 -7.76 2.03
C VAL A 342 23.92 -7.81 0.61
N PRO A 343 25.26 -7.90 0.43
CA PRO A 343 25.83 -8.09 -0.89
C PRO A 343 25.60 -9.54 -1.31
N MET A 344 25.24 -9.76 -2.56
CA MET A 344 24.98 -11.10 -3.11
C MET A 344 25.91 -11.39 -4.29
N VAL A 345 26.43 -12.61 -4.37
CA VAL A 345 27.27 -13.05 -5.48
C VAL A 345 26.40 -13.30 -6.72
N SER A 346 26.71 -12.64 -7.84
CA SER A 346 25.99 -12.80 -9.13
C SER A 346 26.80 -13.50 -10.21
N GLN A 347 28.13 -13.41 -10.18
CA GLN A 347 28.98 -13.96 -11.23
C GLN A 347 30.38 -14.32 -10.72
N ILE A 348 30.95 -15.37 -11.30
CA ILE A 348 32.33 -15.82 -11.06
C ILE A 348 33.01 -16.02 -12.41
N VAL A 349 34.17 -15.39 -12.61
CA VAL A 349 34.97 -15.50 -13.85
C VAL A 349 36.40 -15.90 -13.54
N LEU A 350 36.91 -16.89 -14.26
CA LEU A 350 38.29 -17.35 -14.20
C LEU A 350 39.19 -16.49 -15.11
N ASP A 351 40.42 -16.25 -14.67
CA ASP A 351 41.45 -15.68 -15.52
C ASP A 351 42.03 -16.75 -16.45
N ASN A 352 41.70 -16.66 -17.75
CA ASN A 352 42.06 -17.68 -18.75
C ASN A 352 43.56 -17.85 -18.97
N ASP A 353 44.37 -16.85 -18.63
CA ASP A 353 45.82 -16.93 -18.78
C ASP A 353 46.46 -17.74 -17.64
N ILE A 354 45.81 -17.76 -16.47
CA ILE A 354 46.35 -18.36 -15.24
C ILE A 354 45.63 -19.66 -14.86
N PHE A 355 44.29 -19.69 -14.96
CA PHE A 355 43.49 -20.91 -14.89
C PHE A 355 43.58 -21.68 -16.20
N CYS A 356 44.77 -22.18 -16.53
CA CYS A 356 45.01 -22.93 -17.75
C CYS A 356 46.02 -24.05 -17.49
N PRO A 357 45.56 -25.27 -17.13
CA PRO A 357 46.43 -26.40 -16.91
C PRO A 357 47.34 -26.63 -18.11
N LYS A 358 48.61 -26.92 -17.87
CA LYS A 358 49.60 -27.11 -18.93
C LYS A 358 50.46 -28.33 -18.67
N ILE A 359 50.97 -28.91 -19.74
CA ILE A 359 51.97 -29.96 -19.63
C ILE A 359 53.34 -29.30 -19.62
N THR A 360 54.14 -29.70 -18.64
CA THR A 360 55.53 -29.30 -18.49
C THR A 360 56.42 -30.50 -18.71
N THR A 361 57.64 -30.25 -19.18
CA THR A 361 58.62 -31.31 -19.40
C THR A 361 59.90 -31.03 -18.64
N ALA A 362 60.53 -32.10 -18.17
CA ALA A 362 61.88 -32.05 -17.62
C ALA A 362 62.67 -33.25 -18.15
N THR A 363 63.92 -33.03 -18.53
CA THR A 363 64.81 -34.13 -18.90
C THR A 363 65.52 -34.63 -17.65
N LYS A 364 65.43 -35.92 -17.35
CA LYS A 364 66.18 -36.59 -16.28
C LYS A 364 67.07 -37.69 -16.84
N GLN A 365 68.21 -37.89 -16.22
CA GLN A 365 69.16 -38.95 -16.56
C GLN A 365 68.88 -40.17 -15.68
N VAL A 366 68.74 -41.34 -16.29
CA VAL A 366 68.25 -42.55 -15.63
C VAL A 366 69.12 -43.75 -16.00
N GLY A 367 69.39 -44.64 -15.02
CA GLY A 367 70.12 -45.89 -15.23
C GLY A 367 71.64 -45.73 -15.33
N ASN A 368 72.33 -46.85 -15.58
CA ASN A 368 73.77 -46.92 -15.85
C ASN A 368 74.04 -47.91 -17.00
N PRO A 369 74.52 -47.46 -18.19
CA PRO A 369 74.85 -46.08 -18.53
C PRO A 369 73.63 -45.16 -18.56
N ALA A 370 73.85 -43.89 -18.24
CA ALA A 370 72.78 -42.90 -18.11
C ALA A 370 72.11 -42.64 -19.47
N ARG A 371 70.78 -42.75 -19.51
CA ARG A 371 69.95 -42.36 -20.67
C ARG A 371 69.07 -41.16 -20.30
N ASP A 372 68.89 -40.24 -21.23
CA ASP A 372 67.93 -39.15 -21.10
C ASP A 372 66.50 -39.70 -21.22
N VAL A 373 65.67 -39.37 -20.23
CA VAL A 373 64.24 -39.63 -20.19
C VAL A 373 63.51 -38.30 -20.03
N THR A 374 62.51 -38.08 -20.89
CA THR A 374 61.62 -36.92 -20.77
C THR A 374 60.49 -37.26 -19.80
N VAL A 375 60.47 -36.56 -18.67
CA VAL A 375 59.38 -36.57 -17.69
C VAL A 375 58.31 -35.61 -18.19
N TYR A 376 57.07 -36.08 -18.26
CA TYR A 376 55.90 -35.25 -18.56
C TYR A 376 55.10 -35.06 -17.28
N SER A 377 54.83 -33.82 -16.90
CA SER A 377 54.05 -33.49 -15.71
C SER A 377 52.91 -32.54 -16.06
N VAL A 378 51.72 -32.77 -15.53
CA VAL A 378 50.61 -31.82 -15.60
C VAL A 378 50.71 -30.83 -14.45
N GLN A 379 50.79 -29.55 -14.79
CA GLN A 379 50.65 -28.43 -13.86
C GLN A 379 49.23 -27.92 -13.97
N LEU A 380 48.49 -27.86 -12.85
CA LEU A 380 47.08 -27.47 -12.84
C LEU A 380 46.85 -25.95 -13.03
N PHE A 381 47.93 -25.15 -13.10
CA PHE A 381 47.93 -23.69 -13.30
C PHE A 381 48.93 -23.23 -14.37
N GLY A 382 48.70 -22.06 -14.97
CA GLY A 382 49.47 -21.48 -16.06
C GLY A 382 50.77 -20.75 -15.67
N MET A 383 51.03 -20.47 -14.39
CA MET A 383 52.12 -19.58 -13.93
C MET A 383 53.56 -20.16 -14.09
N PRO A 384 54.60 -19.29 -14.18
CA PRO A 384 56.00 -19.70 -14.35
C PRO A 384 56.58 -20.48 -13.16
N THR A 385 57.64 -21.24 -13.43
CA THR A 385 58.02 -22.49 -12.74
C THR A 385 58.82 -22.36 -11.44
N ALA A 386 59.12 -21.15 -10.95
CA ALA A 386 60.12 -20.95 -9.90
C ALA A 386 59.58 -20.72 -8.47
N GLU A 387 58.27 -20.51 -8.30
CA GLU A 387 57.70 -20.17 -6.99
C GLU A 387 57.23 -21.42 -6.21
N THR A 388 57.40 -21.40 -4.88
CA THR A 388 57.01 -22.51 -3.99
C THR A 388 55.50 -22.56 -3.72
N THR A 389 54.82 -21.43 -3.89
CA THR A 389 53.37 -21.29 -3.83
C THR A 389 52.91 -20.77 -5.18
N ILE A 390 51.84 -21.33 -5.74
CA ILE A 390 51.23 -20.84 -6.97
C ILE A 390 49.97 -20.09 -6.59
N SER A 391 49.83 -18.89 -7.15
CA SER A 391 48.71 -18.01 -6.93
C SER A 391 47.91 -17.81 -8.22
N ALA A 392 46.59 -17.80 -8.11
CA ALA A 392 45.69 -17.66 -9.25
C ALA A 392 44.59 -16.63 -8.97
N PRO A 393 44.48 -15.57 -9.80
CA PRO A 393 43.44 -14.56 -9.65
C PRO A 393 42.12 -15.03 -10.26
N LEU A 394 41.02 -14.72 -9.58
CA LEU A 394 39.66 -14.93 -10.04
C LEU A 394 38.81 -13.69 -9.74
N TYR A 395 37.75 -13.50 -10.52
CA TYR A 395 36.90 -12.32 -10.46
C TYR A 395 35.53 -12.73 -9.93
N VAL A 396 35.04 -12.03 -8.90
CA VAL A 396 33.69 -12.22 -8.35
C VAL A 396 32.92 -10.92 -8.47
N GLU A 397 31.69 -11.01 -9.00
CA GLU A 397 30.75 -9.91 -9.02
C GLU A 397 29.79 -10.00 -7.83
N LEU A 398 29.60 -8.87 -7.18
CA LEU A 398 28.68 -8.67 -6.07
C LEU A 398 27.60 -7.66 -6.48
N VAL A 399 26.37 -7.93 -6.08
CA VAL A 399 25.22 -7.06 -6.33
C VAL A 399 24.67 -6.54 -5.00
N TRP A 400 24.35 -5.24 -4.97
CA TRP A 400 23.64 -4.59 -3.87
C TRP A 400 22.49 -3.75 -4.45
N PRO A 401 21.30 -4.33 -4.67
CA PRO A 401 20.22 -3.69 -5.41
C PRO A 401 19.28 -2.85 -4.53
N PHE A 402 19.81 -2.14 -3.51
CA PHE A 402 19.03 -1.35 -2.56
C PHE A 402 19.33 0.14 -2.69
N LYS A 403 18.30 0.99 -2.68
CA LYS A 403 18.45 2.44 -2.84
C LYS A 403 18.56 3.17 -1.47
N HIS A 404 19.02 4.42 -1.51
CA HIS A 404 19.17 5.29 -0.33
C HIS A 404 20.07 4.71 0.78
N THR A 405 20.97 3.82 0.41
CA THR A 405 21.91 3.11 1.29
C THR A 405 22.93 4.03 1.95
N GLU A 406 23.21 5.18 1.34
CA GLU A 406 24.00 6.26 1.95
C GLU A 406 23.33 6.87 3.18
N LEU A 407 21.99 6.78 3.30
CA LEU A 407 21.20 7.32 4.41
C LEU A 407 20.84 6.28 5.47
N ARG A 408 20.97 4.99 5.15
CA ARG A 408 20.70 3.88 6.06
C ARG A 408 21.82 3.73 7.12
N PRO A 409 21.55 3.17 8.31
CA PRO A 409 22.54 3.00 9.38
C PRO A 409 23.80 2.24 8.94
N ASP A 410 24.99 2.73 9.30
CA ASP A 410 26.29 2.21 8.84
C ASP A 410 26.87 1.15 9.78
N THR A 411 26.08 0.12 10.09
CA THR A 411 26.45 -0.90 11.08
C THR A 411 27.07 -2.15 10.47
N ALA A 412 26.99 -2.33 9.16
CA ALA A 412 27.45 -3.53 8.47
C ALA A 412 28.78 -3.33 7.72
N SER A 413 29.68 -4.29 7.86
CA SER A 413 30.72 -4.59 6.86
C SER A 413 30.72 -6.08 6.60
N PHE A 414 31.24 -6.42 5.43
CA PHE A 414 31.17 -7.76 4.89
C PHE A 414 32.52 -8.18 4.36
N ASP A 415 32.81 -9.46 4.52
CA ASP A 415 33.99 -10.09 3.96
C ASP A 415 33.57 -11.25 3.06
N ILE A 416 34.29 -11.46 1.97
CA ILE A 416 34.13 -12.63 1.11
C ILE A 416 35.14 -13.72 1.51
N GLU A 417 34.65 -14.95 1.51
CA GLU A 417 35.41 -16.16 1.74
C GLU A 417 35.12 -17.13 0.60
N LEU A 418 36.18 -17.57 -0.08
CA LEU A 418 36.10 -18.58 -1.12
C LEU A 418 36.53 -19.93 -0.55
N ASP A 419 35.71 -20.95 -0.78
CA ASP A 419 36.08 -22.34 -0.58
C ASP A 419 36.27 -23.00 -1.95
N ALA A 420 37.53 -23.07 -2.39
CA ALA A 420 37.89 -23.47 -3.74
C ALA A 420 38.74 -24.74 -3.76
N TYR A 421 38.51 -25.59 -4.74
CA TYR A 421 39.12 -26.90 -4.85
C TYR A 421 39.53 -27.21 -6.29
N LEU A 422 40.66 -27.90 -6.47
CA LEU A 422 41.04 -28.51 -7.73
C LEU A 422 40.86 -30.02 -7.67
N LYS A 423 40.39 -30.59 -8.78
CA LYS A 423 40.29 -32.03 -8.97
C LYS A 423 40.97 -32.44 -10.26
N LEU A 424 41.95 -33.32 -10.15
CA LEU A 424 42.55 -34.00 -11.29
C LEU A 424 41.78 -35.30 -11.58
N HIS A 425 41.03 -35.31 -12.67
CA HIS A 425 40.34 -36.49 -13.15
C HIS A 425 41.31 -37.38 -13.91
N ARG A 426 41.92 -38.34 -13.22
CA ARG A 426 42.86 -39.32 -13.80
C ARG A 426 42.22 -40.08 -14.97
N THR A 427 40.93 -40.38 -14.86
CA THR A 427 40.09 -40.79 -15.98
C THR A 427 39.05 -39.71 -16.19
N HIS A 428 38.97 -39.17 -17.40
CA HIS A 428 38.02 -38.11 -17.73
C HIS A 428 36.59 -38.57 -17.41
N SER A 429 35.91 -37.74 -16.61
CA SER A 429 34.52 -37.91 -16.25
C SER A 429 33.87 -36.54 -16.22
N ASP A 430 32.73 -36.41 -16.88
CA ASP A 430 31.95 -35.18 -16.83
C ASP A 430 31.56 -34.85 -15.40
N MET A 431 31.90 -33.64 -14.98
CA MET A 431 31.46 -33.12 -13.71
C MET A 431 29.97 -32.76 -13.79
N LYS A 432 29.33 -32.80 -12.63
CA LYS A 432 27.90 -32.56 -12.41
C LYS A 432 27.74 -31.54 -11.32
N THR A 433 26.66 -30.75 -11.29
CA THR A 433 26.43 -29.80 -10.18
C THR A 433 25.97 -30.48 -8.90
N THR A 434 25.33 -31.65 -8.98
CA THR A 434 24.86 -32.42 -7.81
C THR A 434 26.04 -33.05 -7.05
N SER A 435 25.99 -33.03 -5.72
CA SER A 435 26.93 -33.68 -4.76
C SER A 435 28.39 -33.23 -4.85
N PHE A 436 29.08 -32.93 -3.75
CA PHE A 436 30.50 -32.62 -3.81
C PHE A 436 31.33 -33.91 -3.99
N PRO A 437 32.40 -33.90 -4.82
CA PRO A 437 33.31 -35.05 -4.89
C PRO A 437 33.93 -35.34 -3.52
N ASP A 438 34.37 -36.58 -3.28
CA ASP A 438 35.06 -36.91 -2.03
C ASP A 438 36.21 -35.92 -1.75
N ALA A 439 36.18 -35.27 -0.58
CA ALA A 439 37.10 -34.19 -0.23
C ALA A 439 38.57 -34.65 -0.25
N GLY A 440 38.83 -35.93 0.05
CA GLY A 440 40.17 -36.52 -0.05
C GLY A 440 40.70 -36.64 -1.48
N SER A 441 39.83 -36.53 -2.49
CA SER A 441 40.19 -36.55 -3.92
C SER A 441 40.43 -35.16 -4.52
N CYS A 442 40.27 -34.11 -3.71
CA CYS A 442 40.36 -32.72 -4.12
C CYS A 442 41.52 -32.00 -3.41
N ILE A 443 42.21 -31.13 -4.13
CA ILE A 443 43.23 -30.24 -3.60
C ILE A 443 42.52 -28.97 -3.14
N LYS A 444 42.48 -28.71 -1.84
CA LYS A 444 41.92 -27.49 -1.30
C LYS A 444 42.86 -26.32 -1.57
N LEU A 445 42.33 -25.27 -2.18
CA LEU A 445 43.06 -24.02 -2.35
C LEU A 445 42.85 -23.13 -1.13
N LYS A 446 43.89 -22.41 -0.77
CA LYS A 446 43.85 -21.42 0.30
C LYS A 446 43.38 -20.09 -0.27
N HIS A 447 42.39 -19.49 0.38
CA HIS A 447 41.99 -18.11 0.14
C HIS A 447 42.14 -17.31 1.43
N THR A 448 42.73 -16.12 1.33
CA THR A 448 42.73 -15.18 2.45
C THR A 448 41.44 -14.39 2.38
N ARG A 449 40.61 -14.48 3.42
CA ARG A 449 39.36 -13.72 3.53
C ARG A 449 39.62 -12.24 3.24
N THR A 450 38.84 -11.66 2.34
CA THR A 450 39.04 -10.29 1.86
C THR A 450 37.82 -9.43 2.19
N SER A 451 38.06 -8.22 2.67
CA SER A 451 36.98 -7.29 3.00
C SER A 451 36.36 -6.71 1.74
N ILE A 452 35.03 -6.68 1.70
CA ILE A 452 34.26 -6.11 0.59
C ILE A 452 34.24 -4.59 0.78
N GLN A 453 34.69 -3.85 -0.23
CA GLN A 453 34.60 -2.41 -0.23
C GLN A 453 33.12 -1.98 -0.17
N LYS A 454 32.81 -0.96 0.63
CA LYS A 454 31.44 -0.46 0.80
C LYS A 454 30.94 0.32 -0.44
N PHE A 455 30.75 -0.35 -1.56
CA PHE A 455 30.23 0.25 -2.80
C PHE A 455 28.77 0.71 -2.65
N TRP A 456 28.02 0.15 -1.70
CA TRP A 456 26.68 0.61 -1.35
C TRP A 456 26.63 1.93 -0.58
N ARG A 457 27.75 2.58 -0.26
CA ARG A 457 27.74 3.91 0.41
C ARG A 457 27.76 5.09 -0.57
N THR A 458 27.63 4.81 -1.87
CA THR A 458 27.50 5.83 -2.92
C THR A 458 26.06 5.86 -3.44
N ALA A 459 25.58 7.05 -3.79
CA ALA A 459 24.26 7.19 -4.39
C ALA A 459 24.23 6.49 -5.76
N PHE A 460 23.30 5.54 -5.94
CA PHE A 460 23.11 4.86 -7.21
C PHE A 460 22.33 5.74 -8.19
N THR A 461 22.91 5.94 -9.36
CA THR A 461 22.36 6.75 -10.46
C THR A 461 21.96 5.91 -11.67
N SER A 462 22.49 4.67 -11.76
CA SER A 462 22.14 3.67 -12.75
C SER A 462 22.18 2.26 -12.15
N GLU A 463 21.59 1.27 -12.83
CA GLU A 463 21.64 -0.15 -12.44
C GLU A 463 23.08 -0.67 -12.29
N ASN A 464 23.99 -0.20 -13.15
CA ASN A 464 25.38 -0.63 -13.11
C ASN A 464 26.08 -0.26 -11.80
N ASP A 465 25.58 0.75 -11.08
CA ASP A 465 26.15 1.17 -9.80
C ASP A 465 25.87 0.14 -8.68
N CYS A 466 24.90 -0.76 -8.90
CA CYS A 466 24.57 -1.84 -7.97
C CYS A 466 25.55 -3.01 -8.07
N PHE A 467 26.40 -3.06 -9.11
CA PHE A 467 27.31 -4.17 -9.38
C PHE A 467 28.74 -3.76 -9.05
N TYR A 468 29.40 -4.56 -8.22
CA TYR A 468 30.77 -4.35 -7.79
C TYR A 468 31.61 -5.57 -8.07
N LYS A 469 32.81 -5.34 -8.59
CA LYS A 469 33.73 -6.40 -8.96
C LYS A 469 34.86 -6.45 -7.97
N MET A 470 35.19 -7.68 -7.60
CA MET A 470 36.21 -7.96 -6.63
C MET A 470 37.24 -8.90 -7.24
N ASP A 471 38.49 -8.44 -7.25
CA ASP A 471 39.65 -9.25 -7.61
C ASP A 471 40.03 -10.08 -6.38
N LEU A 472 39.99 -11.40 -6.52
CA LEU A 472 40.32 -12.35 -5.47
C LEU A 472 41.41 -13.29 -5.92
N GLU A 473 42.09 -13.89 -4.95
CA GLU A 473 43.25 -14.74 -5.21
C GLU A 473 43.15 -16.03 -4.41
N VAL A 474 43.49 -17.14 -5.06
CA VAL A 474 43.58 -18.47 -4.45
C VAL A 474 44.98 -19.05 -4.62
N GLU A 475 45.47 -19.70 -3.58
CA GLU A 475 46.84 -20.17 -3.46
C GLU A 475 46.88 -21.69 -3.23
N ALA A 476 47.88 -22.36 -3.78
CA ALA A 476 48.25 -23.72 -3.37
C ALA A 476 49.77 -23.92 -3.38
N PRO A 477 50.32 -24.79 -2.50
CA PRO A 477 51.70 -25.23 -2.62
C PRO A 477 51.95 -25.85 -3.99
N ARG A 478 53.07 -25.50 -4.63
CA ARG A 478 53.42 -26.02 -5.96
C ARG A 478 53.43 -27.54 -6.02
N ALA A 479 53.87 -28.20 -4.95
CA ALA A 479 53.94 -29.65 -4.86
C ALA A 479 52.56 -30.32 -4.95
N ASP A 480 51.49 -29.63 -4.56
CA ASP A 480 50.14 -30.19 -4.52
C ASP A 480 49.42 -30.05 -5.88
N VAL A 481 49.96 -29.27 -6.82
CA VAL A 481 49.32 -28.94 -8.10
C VAL A 481 50.16 -29.29 -9.33
N VAL A 482 51.20 -30.12 -9.14
CA VAL A 482 52.03 -30.68 -10.21
C VAL A 482 52.08 -32.19 -10.05
N TYR A 483 51.66 -32.92 -11.08
CA TYR A 483 51.63 -34.37 -11.08
C TYR A 483 52.40 -34.94 -12.25
N ASP A 484 53.31 -35.87 -11.98
CA ASP A 484 54.04 -36.60 -13.01
C ASP A 484 53.07 -37.59 -13.70
N ILE A 485 52.94 -37.47 -15.01
CA ILE A 485 52.21 -38.42 -15.87
C ILE A 485 53.15 -39.57 -16.25
N VAL A 486 54.37 -39.19 -16.64
CA VAL A 486 55.48 -40.11 -16.89
C VAL A 486 56.53 -39.85 -15.83
N ASP A 487 56.90 -40.89 -15.08
CA ASP A 487 57.83 -40.81 -13.97
C ASP A 487 59.29 -40.69 -14.43
N SER A 488 60.20 -40.65 -13.46
CA SER A 488 61.64 -40.57 -13.72
C SER A 488 62.23 -41.82 -14.37
N ASP A 489 61.52 -42.94 -14.48
CA ASP A 489 62.00 -44.15 -15.16
C ASP A 489 61.54 -44.22 -16.62
N GLY A 490 60.69 -43.27 -17.04
CA GLY A 490 60.07 -43.24 -18.35
C GLY A 490 58.84 -44.14 -18.45
N ALA A 491 58.34 -44.60 -17.30
CA ALA A 491 57.10 -45.34 -17.17
C ALA A 491 55.95 -44.38 -16.83
N PHE A 492 54.72 -44.79 -17.07
CA PHE A 492 53.58 -44.05 -16.53
C PHE A 492 53.58 -44.14 -15.01
N SER A 493 53.29 -43.03 -14.34
CA SER A 493 53.04 -43.05 -12.90
C SER A 493 51.82 -43.94 -12.60
N ALA A 494 51.72 -44.47 -11.38
CA ALA A 494 50.75 -45.51 -11.01
C ALA A 494 49.27 -45.18 -11.30
N ASP A 495 48.97 -43.90 -11.54
CA ASP A 495 47.65 -43.33 -11.75
C ASP A 495 47.31 -43.02 -13.22
N PHE A 496 48.25 -43.24 -14.15
CA PHE A 496 48.11 -42.95 -15.58
C PHE A 496 48.49 -44.14 -16.45
N ALA A 497 47.97 -44.17 -17.68
CA ALA A 497 48.30 -45.16 -18.71
C ALA A 497 48.31 -44.54 -20.11
N GLU A 498 48.99 -45.19 -21.05
CA GLU A 498 49.01 -44.78 -22.46
C GLU A 498 47.59 -44.74 -23.03
N GLY A 499 47.23 -43.63 -23.67
CA GLY A 499 45.90 -43.46 -24.28
C GLY A 499 44.78 -43.12 -23.29
N GLN A 500 45.08 -42.94 -22.00
CA GLN A 500 44.10 -42.56 -20.99
C GLN A 500 43.80 -41.06 -21.07
N ASP A 501 42.52 -40.71 -21.19
CA ASP A 501 42.07 -39.32 -21.14
C ASP A 501 41.97 -38.85 -19.68
N PHE A 502 42.53 -37.68 -19.39
CA PHE A 502 42.40 -36.98 -18.11
C PHE A 502 41.86 -35.56 -18.30
N SER A 503 41.31 -34.97 -17.25
CA SER A 503 40.88 -33.56 -17.25
C SER A 503 41.10 -32.93 -15.86
N VAL A 504 41.00 -31.60 -15.80
CA VAL A 504 41.09 -30.85 -14.54
C VAL A 504 39.75 -30.17 -14.31
N SER A 505 39.34 -30.09 -13.05
CA SER A 505 38.16 -29.33 -12.65
C SER A 505 38.47 -28.42 -11.49
N PHE A 506 37.98 -27.20 -11.57
CA PHE A 506 38.00 -26.20 -10.51
C PHE A 506 36.59 -26.11 -9.93
N ILE A 507 36.46 -26.23 -8.62
CA ILE A 507 35.19 -26.21 -7.89
C ILE A 507 35.24 -25.03 -6.94
N ILE A 508 34.15 -24.27 -6.84
CA ILE A 508 34.11 -23.06 -6.03
C ILE A 508 32.79 -22.90 -5.29
N PHE A 509 32.91 -22.40 -4.06
CA PHE A 509 31.83 -21.83 -3.26
C PHE A 509 32.26 -20.42 -2.86
N ALA A 510 31.44 -19.42 -3.18
CA ALA A 510 31.64 -18.05 -2.72
C ALA A 510 30.70 -17.76 -1.56
N ARG A 511 31.23 -17.26 -0.44
CA ARG A 511 30.46 -17.01 0.79
C ARG A 511 30.73 -15.61 1.29
N ILE A 512 29.70 -14.94 1.76
CA ILE A 512 29.81 -13.61 2.34
C ILE A 512 29.45 -13.69 3.81
N ARG A 513 30.26 -13.04 4.65
CA ARG A 513 30.02 -12.93 6.08
C ARG A 513 29.92 -11.48 6.52
N ASN A 514 29.08 -11.23 7.52
CA ASN A 514 29.06 -9.95 8.21
C ASN A 514 30.13 -9.88 9.32
N ASN A 515 30.24 -8.71 9.97
CA ASN A 515 31.15 -8.47 11.10
C ASN A 515 30.93 -9.36 12.32
N ALA A 516 29.72 -9.88 12.51
CA ALA A 516 29.40 -10.79 13.60
C ALA A 516 29.87 -12.23 13.29
N GLY A 517 30.38 -12.49 12.07
CA GLY A 517 30.83 -13.79 11.61
C GLY A 517 29.71 -14.65 11.00
N ASP A 518 28.51 -14.07 10.83
CA ASP A 518 27.34 -14.73 10.27
C ASP A 518 27.44 -14.77 8.75
N TYR A 519 27.07 -15.91 8.16
CA TYR A 519 26.92 -16.02 6.71
C TYR A 519 25.65 -15.29 6.27
N VAL A 520 25.79 -14.43 5.27
CA VAL A 520 24.71 -13.63 4.71
C VAL A 520 24.43 -13.95 3.25
N ASP A 521 25.37 -14.61 2.58
CA ASP A 521 25.18 -15.12 1.23
C ASP A 521 26.10 -16.32 0.98
N CYS A 522 25.65 -17.30 0.18
CA CYS A 522 26.37 -18.53 -0.14
C CYS A 522 26.01 -19.02 -1.55
N ALA A 523 26.96 -18.89 -2.48
CA ALA A 523 26.83 -19.23 -3.89
C ALA A 523 27.71 -20.43 -4.26
N PRO A 524 27.15 -21.65 -4.43
CA PRO A 524 25.79 -22.08 -4.09
C PRO A 524 25.71 -22.63 -2.65
N GLN A 525 24.49 -22.81 -2.14
CA GLN A 525 24.18 -23.40 -0.83
C GLN A 525 23.34 -24.68 -0.99
N GLY A 526 23.77 -25.75 -0.33
CA GLY A 526 22.98 -26.97 -0.12
C GLY A 526 22.57 -27.15 1.34
N PRO A 527 21.79 -28.19 1.68
CA PRO A 527 21.57 -28.59 3.07
C PRO A 527 22.90 -28.96 3.74
N PRO A 528 23.14 -28.60 5.01
CA PRO A 528 22.24 -27.90 5.94
C PRO A 528 22.06 -26.41 5.62
N ILE A 529 20.94 -25.85 6.07
CA ILE A 529 20.50 -24.46 5.81
C ILE A 529 21.54 -23.42 6.27
N PHE A 530 22.41 -23.78 7.21
CA PHE A 530 23.62 -23.05 7.59
C PHE A 530 24.85 -23.91 7.34
N PRO A 531 25.93 -23.37 6.78
CA PRO A 531 27.09 -24.16 6.38
C PRO A 531 27.85 -24.75 7.58
N GLU A 532 27.88 -26.08 7.69
CA GLU A 532 28.88 -26.83 8.45
C GLU A 532 29.86 -27.52 7.48
N ALA A 533 31.15 -27.55 7.82
CA ALA A 533 32.19 -28.12 6.95
C ALA A 533 32.14 -29.66 6.82
N SER A 534 31.23 -30.34 7.52
CA SER A 534 31.12 -31.80 7.58
C SER A 534 30.15 -32.40 6.56
N THR A 535 29.36 -31.59 5.85
CA THR A 535 28.22 -32.04 5.03
C THR A 535 28.43 -31.92 3.52
N PHE A 536 29.69 -31.71 3.08
CA PHE A 536 30.01 -31.40 1.69
C PHE A 536 29.51 -32.44 0.69
N ALA A 537 29.58 -33.74 1.00
CA ALA A 537 29.29 -34.81 0.04
C ALA A 537 27.92 -34.65 -0.67
N ASP A 538 26.90 -34.14 0.03
CA ASP A 538 25.55 -33.95 -0.52
C ASP A 538 25.30 -32.52 -1.03
N THR A 539 26.27 -31.63 -0.89
CA THR A 539 26.13 -30.21 -1.24
C THR A 539 26.31 -30.00 -2.76
N PRO A 540 25.39 -29.29 -3.45
CA PRO A 540 25.58 -28.86 -4.83
C PRO A 540 26.78 -27.94 -4.98
N LYS A 541 27.37 -27.85 -6.16
CA LYS A 541 28.60 -27.07 -6.40
C LYS A 541 28.59 -26.36 -7.74
N LEU A 542 29.32 -25.24 -7.80
CA LEU A 542 29.75 -24.64 -9.06
C LEU A 542 31.10 -25.24 -9.45
N TYR A 543 31.29 -25.47 -10.74
CA TYR A 543 32.52 -26.03 -11.25
C TYR A 543 32.84 -25.51 -12.64
N PHE A 544 34.13 -25.54 -12.97
CA PHE A 544 34.70 -25.31 -14.27
C PHE A 544 35.49 -26.55 -14.63
N GLN A 545 35.37 -27.05 -15.85
CA GLN A 545 36.06 -28.26 -16.28
C GLN A 545 36.82 -28.00 -17.58
N THR A 546 38.04 -28.53 -17.68
CA THR A 546 38.82 -28.48 -18.91
C THR A 546 38.36 -29.51 -19.92
N ASP A 547 38.73 -29.27 -21.19
CA ASP A 547 38.67 -30.34 -22.18
C ASP A 547 39.59 -31.51 -21.77
N LYS A 548 39.32 -32.69 -22.32
CA LYS A 548 40.09 -33.90 -22.03
C LYS A 548 41.43 -33.88 -22.76
N ARG A 549 42.44 -34.46 -22.11
CA ARG A 549 43.78 -34.61 -22.68
C ARG A 549 44.21 -36.06 -22.57
N THR A 550 44.71 -36.62 -23.68
CA THR A 550 45.19 -38.00 -23.71
C THR A 550 46.63 -38.07 -23.21
N ALA A 551 46.88 -38.90 -22.21
CA ALA A 551 48.21 -39.22 -21.72
C ALA A 551 48.99 -40.06 -22.75
N LYS A 552 50.24 -39.67 -23.02
CA LYS A 552 51.16 -40.37 -23.94
C LYS A 552 52.57 -40.39 -23.37
N ALA A 553 53.30 -41.46 -23.60
CA ALA A 553 54.69 -41.59 -23.17
C ALA A 553 55.63 -40.66 -23.96
N VAL A 554 55.26 -40.29 -25.20
CA VAL A 554 56.04 -39.39 -26.07
C VAL A 554 55.09 -38.51 -26.90
N GLY A 555 55.51 -37.27 -27.16
CA GLY A 555 54.80 -36.39 -28.09
C GLY A 555 53.49 -35.82 -27.54
N MET A 556 53.37 -35.69 -26.22
CA MET A 556 52.27 -34.92 -25.62
C MET A 556 52.30 -33.47 -26.13
N SER A 557 51.14 -32.89 -26.38
CA SER A 557 51.04 -31.48 -26.74
C SER A 557 51.30 -30.62 -25.49
N MET A 558 52.22 -29.65 -25.61
CA MET A 558 52.53 -28.66 -24.57
C MET A 558 51.58 -27.46 -24.59
N GLN A 559 50.62 -27.45 -25.52
CA GLN A 559 49.59 -26.41 -25.54
C GLN A 559 48.78 -26.45 -24.24
N PRO A 560 48.41 -25.30 -23.68
CA PRO A 560 47.53 -25.25 -22.52
C PRO A 560 46.22 -26.00 -22.77
N ILE A 561 45.63 -26.52 -21.70
CA ILE A 561 44.36 -27.26 -21.72
C ILE A 561 43.28 -26.26 -21.26
N PRO A 562 42.49 -25.68 -22.17
CA PRO A 562 41.53 -24.65 -21.82
C PRO A 562 40.37 -25.21 -20.99
N TYR A 563 39.82 -24.38 -20.10
CA TYR A 563 38.49 -24.63 -19.54
C TYR A 563 37.42 -24.49 -20.64
N LEU A 564 36.41 -25.35 -20.57
CA LEU A 564 35.31 -25.39 -21.54
C LEU A 564 34.39 -24.16 -21.44
N TRP A 565 34.31 -23.57 -20.25
CA TRP A 565 33.69 -22.27 -19.95
C TRP A 565 34.53 -21.57 -18.89
N THR A 566 34.43 -20.24 -18.84
CA THR A 566 35.35 -19.41 -18.05
C THR A 566 34.60 -18.46 -17.15
N GLY A 567 33.29 -18.26 -17.37
CA GLY A 567 32.42 -17.58 -16.43
C GLY A 567 31.14 -18.36 -16.16
N LEU A 568 30.63 -18.18 -14.94
CA LEU A 568 29.30 -18.64 -14.52
C LEU A 568 28.57 -17.43 -13.91
N ASP A 569 27.32 -17.21 -14.28
CA ASP A 569 26.47 -16.15 -13.73
C ASP A 569 25.07 -16.68 -13.36
N VAL A 570 24.40 -15.97 -12.47
CA VAL A 570 23.00 -16.17 -12.11
C VAL A 570 22.22 -14.90 -12.44
N ALA A 571 21.06 -15.08 -13.06
CA ALA A 571 20.26 -13.97 -13.56
C ALA A 571 19.67 -13.12 -12.43
N ASP A 572 19.12 -13.76 -11.39
CA ASP A 572 18.61 -13.09 -10.18
C ASP A 572 19.48 -13.50 -8.98
N PRO A 573 20.27 -12.57 -8.39
CA PRO A 573 21.22 -12.90 -7.33
C PRO A 573 20.55 -13.45 -6.06
N ARG A 574 19.24 -13.23 -5.85
CA ARG A 574 18.51 -13.84 -4.72
C ARG A 574 18.48 -15.36 -4.82
N PHE A 575 18.55 -15.91 -6.02
CA PHE A 575 18.45 -17.34 -6.33
C PHE A 575 19.83 -18.01 -6.50
N ASN A 576 20.92 -17.32 -6.16
CA ASN A 576 22.30 -17.77 -6.32
C ASN A 576 22.64 -19.02 -5.47
N HIS A 577 21.84 -19.30 -4.43
CA HIS A 577 21.96 -20.45 -3.56
C HIS A 577 21.81 -21.78 -4.32
N ASN A 578 21.00 -21.82 -5.38
CA ASN A 578 20.76 -23.04 -6.13
C ASN A 578 21.73 -23.15 -7.32
N ALA A 579 22.65 -24.12 -7.29
CA ALA A 579 23.60 -24.35 -8.38
C ALA A 579 22.93 -24.59 -9.75
N ALA A 580 21.67 -25.04 -9.76
CA ALA A 580 20.89 -25.20 -10.98
C ALA A 580 20.31 -23.88 -11.54
N ASN A 581 20.53 -22.73 -10.91
CA ASN A 581 20.16 -21.42 -11.47
C ASN A 581 21.32 -20.73 -12.19
N TRP A 582 22.53 -21.27 -12.05
CA TRP A 582 23.71 -20.74 -12.72
C TRP A 582 23.75 -21.18 -14.19
N VAL A 583 24.29 -20.31 -15.02
CA VAL A 583 24.46 -20.52 -16.47
C VAL A 583 25.88 -20.16 -16.89
N PRO A 584 26.43 -20.80 -17.94
CA PRO A 584 27.75 -20.47 -18.45
C PRO A 584 27.71 -19.15 -19.23
N ASN A 585 28.74 -18.33 -19.06
CA ASN A 585 29.00 -17.16 -19.89
C ASN A 585 30.42 -17.17 -20.46
N SER A 586 30.60 -16.39 -21.52
CA SER A 586 31.87 -16.24 -22.23
C SER A 586 32.60 -14.95 -21.85
N GLU A 587 32.21 -14.32 -20.73
CA GLU A 587 32.89 -13.10 -20.30
C GLU A 587 34.29 -13.42 -19.80
N THR A 588 35.18 -12.47 -20.04
CA THR A 588 36.58 -12.43 -19.62
C THR A 588 36.77 -11.22 -18.71
N LYS A 589 37.92 -11.13 -18.02
CA LYS A 589 38.32 -9.96 -17.21
C LYS A 589 37.98 -8.61 -17.85
N GLU A 590 38.20 -8.49 -19.16
CA GLU A 590 38.07 -7.26 -19.93
C GLU A 590 36.62 -6.93 -20.32
N THR A 591 35.75 -7.95 -20.39
CA THR A 591 34.37 -7.83 -20.91
C THR A 591 33.30 -7.90 -19.82
N PHE A 592 33.55 -8.66 -18.76
CA PHE A 592 33.78 -8.18 -17.39
C PHE A 592 32.97 -7.02 -16.79
N VAL A 593 31.87 -6.46 -17.34
CA VAL A 593 31.35 -5.11 -16.99
C VAL A 593 29.82 -4.91 -17.00
N GLY A 594 29.28 -4.54 -15.83
CA GLY A 594 27.92 -4.03 -15.64
C GLY A 594 26.93 -5.17 -15.39
N VAL A 595 25.64 -4.95 -15.61
CA VAL A 595 24.62 -6.01 -15.49
C VAL A 595 25.04 -7.24 -16.30
N ASN A 596 25.09 -8.42 -15.67
CA ASN A 596 25.60 -9.63 -16.32
C ASN A 596 24.69 -10.11 -17.50
N PRO A 597 25.20 -10.98 -18.40
CA PRO A 597 24.47 -11.43 -19.58
C PRO A 597 23.18 -12.19 -19.28
N SER A 598 23.17 -13.06 -18.27
CA SER A 598 21.99 -13.86 -17.92
C SER A 598 20.85 -12.99 -17.38
N THR A 599 21.15 -12.00 -16.54
CA THR A 599 20.21 -10.96 -16.11
C THR A 599 19.65 -10.22 -17.33
N LYS A 600 20.52 -9.69 -18.21
CA LYS A 600 20.09 -8.98 -19.43
C LYS A 600 19.18 -9.83 -20.32
N LYS A 601 19.46 -11.14 -20.43
CA LYS A 601 18.67 -12.08 -21.24
C LYS A 601 17.30 -12.32 -20.63
N LEU A 602 17.23 -12.47 -19.31
CA LEU A 602 15.96 -12.71 -18.62
C LEU A 602 15.07 -11.46 -18.61
N LEU A 603 15.67 -10.27 -18.46
CA LEU A 603 14.98 -8.99 -18.49
C LEU A 603 14.51 -8.53 -19.88
N GLN A 604 14.89 -9.23 -20.95
CA GLN A 604 14.29 -9.00 -22.27
C GLN A 604 12.83 -9.49 -22.29
N PRO A 605 11.97 -8.95 -23.18
CA PRO A 605 10.56 -9.37 -23.28
C PRO A 605 10.43 -10.90 -23.30
N PRO A 606 9.56 -11.50 -22.46
CA PRO A 606 8.25 -10.99 -22.03
C PRO A 606 8.16 -10.42 -20.61
N LEU A 607 9.28 -10.19 -19.91
CA LEU A 607 9.23 -9.52 -18.60
C LEU A 607 8.95 -8.03 -18.80
N GLU A 608 7.84 -7.54 -18.26
CA GLU A 608 7.40 -6.15 -18.39
C GLU A 608 7.04 -5.55 -17.02
N GLY A 609 7.20 -4.24 -16.90
CA GLY A 609 6.92 -3.49 -15.68
C GLY A 609 7.65 -4.01 -14.45
N ARG A 610 6.91 -4.21 -13.34
CA ARG A 610 7.46 -4.55 -12.01
C ARG A 610 8.37 -5.78 -12.01
N ASP A 611 8.06 -6.77 -12.86
CA ASP A 611 8.74 -8.05 -12.91
C ASP A 611 10.05 -8.01 -13.74
N ALA A 612 10.39 -6.87 -14.34
CA ALA A 612 11.66 -6.61 -15.01
C ALA A 612 12.62 -5.74 -14.17
N ASP A 613 12.27 -5.47 -12.90
CA ASP A 613 13.07 -4.63 -12.02
C ASP A 613 14.12 -5.44 -11.27
N LEU A 614 15.36 -4.95 -11.29
CA LEU A 614 16.45 -5.54 -10.51
C LEU A 614 16.48 -5.04 -9.06
N PHE A 615 15.82 -3.91 -8.75
CA PHE A 615 15.88 -3.30 -7.42
C PHE A 615 14.99 -4.02 -6.41
N MET A 616 15.51 -4.11 -5.18
CA MET A 616 14.87 -4.78 -4.07
C MET A 616 14.40 -3.78 -3.00
N PHE A 617 13.32 -4.14 -2.31
CA PHE A 617 12.80 -3.42 -1.16
C PHE A 617 12.98 -4.25 0.10
N VAL A 618 13.15 -3.54 1.21
CA VAL A 618 13.07 -4.05 2.57
C VAL A 618 12.37 -3.02 3.44
N SER A 619 11.60 -3.47 4.42
CA SER A 619 11.01 -2.60 5.41
C SER A 619 12.05 -2.24 6.48
N ASP A 620 12.75 -3.23 7.04
CA ASP A 620 13.67 -3.12 8.19
C ASP A 620 13.02 -2.48 9.45
N MET A 621 11.71 -2.65 9.69
CA MET A 621 10.96 -1.93 10.75
C MET A 621 10.25 -2.79 11.78
N GLY A 622 10.38 -4.11 11.68
CA GLY A 622 9.71 -5.10 12.50
C GLY A 622 8.21 -5.26 12.21
N ALA A 623 7.67 -4.60 11.19
CA ALA A 623 6.25 -4.67 10.84
C ALA A 623 5.98 -4.31 9.37
N LEU A 624 4.80 -4.75 8.88
CA LEU A 624 4.21 -4.26 7.63
C LEU A 624 3.41 -2.98 7.91
N HIS A 625 3.69 -1.92 7.16
CA HIS A 625 2.98 -0.65 7.12
C HIS A 625 1.72 -0.70 6.22
N SER A 626 1.73 -1.47 5.14
CA SER A 626 0.62 -1.61 4.19
C SER A 626 0.48 -3.04 3.63
N PRO A 627 -0.74 -3.51 3.27
CA PRO A 627 -0.92 -4.72 2.47
C PRO A 627 -0.15 -4.70 1.14
N GLY A 628 0.06 -3.52 0.57
CA GLY A 628 0.80 -3.34 -0.68
C GLY A 628 2.27 -3.78 -0.60
N GLU A 629 2.86 -3.82 0.60
CA GLU A 629 4.22 -4.31 0.81
C GLU A 629 4.40 -5.78 0.45
N LEU A 630 3.33 -6.58 0.54
CA LEU A 630 3.36 -7.97 0.09
C LEU A 630 3.75 -8.06 -1.40
N GLY A 631 3.42 -7.03 -2.18
CA GLY A 631 3.81 -6.90 -3.58
C GLY A 631 5.33 -6.77 -3.84
N PHE A 632 6.18 -6.65 -2.80
CA PHE A 632 7.64 -6.63 -2.93
C PHE A 632 8.32 -7.92 -2.48
N ILE A 633 7.58 -8.81 -1.83
CA ILE A 633 8.10 -10.09 -1.39
C ILE A 633 8.14 -11.04 -2.58
N VAL A 634 9.27 -11.74 -2.77
CA VAL A 634 9.42 -12.77 -3.81
C VAL A 634 8.24 -13.74 -3.71
N ARG A 635 7.58 -14.00 -4.85
CA ARG A 635 6.36 -14.81 -4.89
C ARG A 635 6.66 -16.17 -4.26
N PRO A 636 6.10 -16.49 -3.08
CA PRO A 636 6.53 -17.70 -2.40
C PRO A 636 6.04 -18.94 -3.15
N ASP A 637 6.95 -19.87 -3.40
CA ASP A 637 6.69 -21.14 -4.07
C ASP A 637 7.48 -22.27 -3.39
N ASN A 638 7.24 -23.51 -3.81
CA ASN A 638 8.10 -24.64 -3.45
C ASN A 638 9.36 -24.59 -4.30
N PHE A 639 10.27 -23.68 -3.93
CA PHE A 639 11.61 -23.61 -4.51
C PHE A 639 12.26 -24.99 -4.46
N ARG A 640 12.94 -25.36 -5.55
CA ARG A 640 13.51 -26.69 -5.66
C ARG A 640 14.63 -26.81 -4.65
N ASP A 641 14.57 -27.85 -3.84
CA ASP A 641 15.64 -28.16 -2.91
C ASP A 641 16.97 -28.28 -3.70
N PRO A 642 17.99 -27.47 -3.35
CA PRO A 642 19.25 -27.45 -4.08
C PRO A 642 19.91 -28.85 -4.17
N SER A 643 19.73 -29.70 -3.15
CA SER A 643 20.34 -31.04 -3.12
C SER A 643 19.64 -32.08 -3.99
N SER A 644 18.35 -31.92 -4.23
CA SER A 644 17.53 -32.82 -5.06
C SER A 644 17.22 -32.25 -6.45
N GLY A 645 17.70 -31.04 -6.75
CA GLY A 645 17.60 -30.42 -8.07
C GLY A 645 18.30 -31.23 -9.18
N PRO A 646 17.88 -31.08 -10.46
CA PRO A 646 18.52 -31.79 -11.55
C PRO A 646 19.95 -31.31 -11.75
N SER A 647 20.85 -32.27 -11.93
CA SER A 647 22.24 -32.00 -12.27
C SER A 647 22.32 -31.19 -13.56
N ARG A 648 23.19 -30.17 -13.55
CA ARG A 648 23.51 -29.38 -14.74
C ARG A 648 24.84 -29.77 -15.35
N ASP A 649 24.91 -29.52 -16.65
CA ASP A 649 26.11 -29.58 -17.46
C ASP A 649 26.34 -28.20 -18.08
N PHE A 650 27.33 -27.48 -17.56
CA PHE A 650 27.63 -26.12 -18.01
C PHE A 650 28.29 -26.03 -19.39
N ARG A 651 28.51 -27.16 -20.08
CA ARG A 651 28.94 -27.16 -21.49
C ARG A 651 27.89 -26.62 -22.44
N ASP A 652 26.62 -26.69 -22.05
CA ASP A 652 25.52 -26.19 -22.86
C ASP A 652 25.38 -24.66 -22.72
N ALA A 653 25.77 -23.93 -23.75
CA ALA A 653 25.63 -22.48 -23.81
C ALA A 653 24.16 -21.99 -23.88
N GLY A 654 23.21 -22.87 -24.20
CA GLY A 654 21.77 -22.58 -24.27
C GLY A 654 21.01 -22.82 -22.96
N LEU A 655 21.71 -23.19 -21.90
CA LEU A 655 21.15 -23.56 -20.60
C LEU A 655 20.47 -22.36 -19.93
N GLU A 656 19.16 -22.46 -19.70
CA GLU A 656 18.34 -21.46 -18.99
C GLU A 656 18.30 -21.75 -17.48
N PRO A 657 18.20 -20.76 -16.56
CA PRO A 657 18.02 -21.01 -15.13
C PRO A 657 16.80 -21.89 -14.83
N ILE A 658 16.87 -22.74 -13.80
CA ILE A 658 15.78 -23.69 -13.53
C ILE A 658 14.55 -23.04 -12.91
N GLU A 659 14.76 -22.01 -12.10
CA GLU A 659 13.72 -21.23 -11.44
C GLU A 659 13.45 -19.91 -12.16
N LYS A 660 13.79 -19.82 -13.46
CA LYS A 660 13.61 -18.61 -14.27
C LYS A 660 12.19 -18.03 -14.22
N ASP A 661 11.18 -18.89 -14.03
CA ASP A 661 9.77 -18.47 -13.97
C ASP A 661 9.43 -17.72 -12.67
N PHE A 662 10.27 -17.84 -11.63
CA PHE A 662 10.13 -17.19 -10.32
C PHE A 662 11.07 -15.99 -10.12
N MET A 663 12.17 -15.94 -10.87
CA MET A 663 13.13 -14.84 -10.81
C MET A 663 12.46 -13.50 -11.13
N PHE A 664 12.78 -12.47 -10.34
CA PHE A 664 12.18 -11.13 -10.40
C PHE A 664 10.66 -11.06 -10.15
N ARG A 665 9.98 -12.18 -9.86
CA ARG A 665 8.54 -12.21 -9.59
C ARG A 665 8.24 -12.02 -8.11
N THR A 666 7.35 -11.08 -7.80
CA THR A 666 6.79 -10.88 -6.46
C THR A 666 5.30 -11.23 -6.41
N LEU A 667 4.68 -11.27 -5.22
CA LEU A 667 3.22 -11.44 -5.10
C LEU A 667 2.50 -10.39 -5.93
N ARG A 668 1.49 -10.77 -6.70
CA ARG A 668 0.84 -9.87 -7.67
C ARG A 668 -0.33 -9.18 -7.01
N THR A 669 -0.16 -7.91 -6.64
CA THR A 669 -1.23 -7.12 -6.05
C THR A 669 -2.20 -6.56 -7.09
N TYR A 670 -1.95 -6.76 -8.38
CA TYR A 670 -2.72 -6.24 -9.52
C TYR A 670 -2.44 -7.00 -10.82
N ASP A 671 -3.26 -6.75 -11.84
CA ASP A 671 -3.23 -7.44 -13.13
C ASP A 671 -2.19 -6.81 -14.08
N HIS A 672 -1.48 -7.62 -14.85
CA HIS A 672 -0.52 -7.17 -15.87
C HIS A 672 -1.01 -7.43 -17.31
N GLY A 673 -2.31 -7.68 -17.50
CA GLY A 673 -2.94 -7.96 -18.80
C GLY A 673 -3.37 -9.41 -18.98
N ASP A 674 -3.92 -9.71 -20.17
CA ASP A 674 -4.75 -10.90 -20.49
C ASP A 674 -4.16 -12.30 -20.15
N GLY A 675 -2.88 -12.41 -19.82
CA GLY A 675 -2.21 -13.70 -19.54
C GLY A 675 -1.97 -14.03 -18.06
N TYR A 676 -2.10 -13.07 -17.13
CA TYR A 676 -1.54 -13.20 -15.78
C TYR A 676 -2.42 -12.55 -14.69
N LYS A 677 -3.42 -13.29 -14.21
CA LYS A 677 -4.37 -12.82 -13.18
C LYS A 677 -3.66 -12.36 -11.89
N ARG A 678 -4.21 -11.32 -11.26
CA ARG A 678 -3.80 -10.77 -9.96
C ARG A 678 -4.09 -11.73 -8.81
N ASP A 679 -3.32 -11.65 -7.73
CA ASP A 679 -3.66 -12.28 -6.46
C ASP A 679 -4.68 -11.38 -5.71
N ASP A 680 -5.58 -11.98 -4.96
CA ASP A 680 -6.67 -11.34 -4.23
C ASP A 680 -6.20 -10.71 -2.91
N ILE A 681 -5.02 -10.07 -2.88
CA ILE A 681 -4.38 -9.57 -1.66
C ILE A 681 -5.29 -8.58 -0.93
N TYR A 682 -5.77 -7.54 -1.60
CA TYR A 682 -6.65 -6.54 -0.98
C TYR A 682 -8.05 -7.09 -0.65
N ASN A 683 -8.42 -8.26 -1.17
CA ASN A 683 -9.65 -8.97 -0.79
C ASN A 683 -9.54 -9.74 0.53
N TYR A 684 -8.34 -9.91 1.08
CA TYR A 684 -8.12 -10.58 2.37
C TYR A 684 -7.20 -9.84 3.35
N PHE A 685 -6.56 -8.73 2.99
CA PHE A 685 -5.64 -7.99 3.86
C PHE A 685 -5.96 -6.50 3.96
N TYR A 686 -5.78 -5.95 5.17
CA TYR A 686 -5.90 -4.52 5.43
C TYR A 686 -5.04 -4.06 6.60
N ALA A 687 -4.77 -2.76 6.67
CA ALA A 687 -4.04 -2.11 7.76
C ALA A 687 -4.96 -1.13 8.51
N MET A 688 -5.22 -1.39 9.79
CA MET A 688 -6.10 -0.56 10.63
C MET A 688 -5.60 -0.58 12.08
N ARG A 689 -5.64 0.57 12.74
CA ARG A 689 -5.35 0.72 14.17
C ARG A 689 -6.40 0.01 15.03
N ALA A 690 -6.05 -0.26 16.28
CA ALA A 690 -6.91 -0.97 17.22
C ALA A 690 -8.23 -0.25 17.54
N ASP A 691 -8.28 1.06 17.38
CA ASP A 691 -9.49 1.90 17.55
C ASP A 691 -10.42 1.87 16.32
N GLY A 692 -10.02 1.15 15.27
CA GLY A 692 -10.75 1.08 14.02
C GLY A 692 -10.47 2.24 13.07
N THR A 693 -9.37 2.97 13.26
CA THR A 693 -8.93 4.00 12.31
C THR A 693 -7.91 3.44 11.32
N LEU A 694 -7.94 3.92 10.08
CA LEU A 694 -7.02 3.57 9.01
C LEU A 694 -5.94 4.64 8.88
N PRO A 695 -4.71 4.26 8.53
CA PRO A 695 -3.66 5.21 8.21
C PRO A 695 -3.85 5.85 6.82
N GLY A 696 -3.47 7.12 6.69
CA GLY A 696 -3.44 7.84 5.41
C GLY A 696 -4.79 8.45 4.98
N ALA A 697 -4.73 9.32 3.97
CA ALA A 697 -5.92 9.90 3.34
C ALA A 697 -6.50 8.89 2.33
N ARG A 698 -7.72 8.40 2.58
CA ARG A 698 -8.47 7.65 1.57
C ARG A 698 -9.30 8.63 0.77
N VAL A 699 -9.27 8.52 -0.55
CA VAL A 699 -9.93 9.40 -1.49
C VAL A 699 -10.78 8.57 -2.45
N ASN A 700 -11.99 9.06 -2.75
CA ASN A 700 -12.76 8.50 -3.84
C ASN A 700 -12.05 8.80 -5.17
N PRO A 701 -11.63 7.78 -5.92
CA PRO A 701 -10.91 8.00 -7.18
C PRO A 701 -11.75 8.67 -8.27
N LEU A 702 -13.07 8.70 -8.10
CA LEU A 702 -14.00 9.36 -9.03
C LEU A 702 -14.18 10.85 -8.74
N SER A 703 -13.38 11.39 -7.83
CA SER A 703 -13.35 12.81 -7.56
C SER A 703 -13.02 13.57 -8.86
N ASP A 704 -13.90 14.49 -9.25
CA ASP A 704 -13.67 15.39 -10.38
C ASP A 704 -12.77 16.59 -10.02
N MET A 705 -12.24 16.59 -8.79
CA MET A 705 -11.36 17.59 -8.22
C MET A 705 -9.89 17.11 -8.27
N PRO A 706 -9.06 17.58 -9.22
CA PRO A 706 -7.67 17.17 -9.35
C PRO A 706 -6.83 17.42 -8.09
N GLU A 707 -7.20 18.40 -7.27
CA GLU A 707 -6.51 18.73 -6.01
C GLU A 707 -6.74 17.67 -4.92
N VAL A 708 -7.90 17.01 -4.88
CA VAL A 708 -8.17 15.92 -3.94
C VAL A 708 -7.39 14.68 -4.35
N LEU A 709 -7.39 14.39 -5.64
CA LEU A 709 -6.58 13.34 -6.25
C LEU A 709 -5.07 13.59 -6.03
N GLU A 710 -4.64 14.85 -6.08
CA GLU A 710 -3.26 15.27 -5.76
C GLU A 710 -2.90 14.99 -4.28
N ALA A 711 -3.79 15.32 -3.35
CA ALA A 711 -3.56 15.14 -1.92
C ALA A 711 -3.33 13.66 -1.53
N ALA A 712 -3.94 12.72 -2.25
CA ALA A 712 -3.74 11.29 -2.04
C ALA A 712 -2.37 10.76 -2.48
N LEU A 713 -1.65 11.49 -3.33
CA LEU A 713 -0.26 11.18 -3.73
C LEU A 713 0.76 12.07 -3.01
N TRP A 714 0.27 13.18 -2.44
CA TRP A 714 1.09 14.14 -1.71
C TRP A 714 1.71 13.50 -0.46
N ASP A 715 2.94 13.89 -0.15
CA ASP A 715 3.70 13.39 0.99
C ASP A 715 3.88 11.85 1.03
N THR A 716 3.79 11.18 -0.14
CA THR A 716 4.09 9.75 -0.25
C THR A 716 5.59 9.51 -0.11
N PRO A 717 6.07 8.71 0.85
CA PRO A 717 7.50 8.41 0.96
C PRO A 717 7.97 7.62 -0.26
N LEU A 718 9.23 7.80 -0.69
CA LEU A 718 9.78 7.07 -1.85
C LEU A 718 10.02 5.58 -1.59
N ASP A 719 10.04 5.17 -0.32
CA ASP A 719 10.34 3.81 0.15
C ASP A 719 9.58 3.58 1.48
N TYR A 720 9.13 2.36 1.74
CA TYR A 720 8.52 1.98 3.02
C TYR A 720 9.48 2.14 4.20
N TRP A 721 10.78 1.88 3.98
CA TRP A 721 11.81 2.18 4.97
C TRP A 721 11.79 3.67 5.35
N ILE A 722 11.60 4.58 4.38
CA ILE A 722 11.54 6.03 4.61
C ILE A 722 10.27 6.40 5.38
N ALA A 723 9.14 5.73 5.13
CA ALA A 723 7.86 5.99 5.80
C ALA A 723 7.95 5.85 7.33
N SER A 724 8.81 4.95 7.82
CA SER A 724 8.92 4.67 9.24
C SER A 724 9.48 5.81 10.07
N THR A 725 8.96 5.98 11.29
CA THR A 725 9.45 6.95 12.28
C THR A 725 10.69 6.47 13.04
N ASN A 726 11.07 5.19 12.91
CA ASN A 726 12.13 4.56 13.72
C ASN A 726 13.48 4.46 13.01
N ASN A 727 13.59 4.94 11.77
CA ASN A 727 14.78 4.81 10.93
C ASN A 727 15.89 5.86 11.16
N GLY A 728 15.66 6.81 12.09
CA GLY A 728 16.64 7.86 12.41
C GLY A 728 16.79 8.98 11.36
N LEU A 729 15.96 9.03 10.31
CA LEU A 729 15.98 10.12 9.32
C LEU A 729 15.52 11.44 9.96
N SER A 730 16.29 12.51 9.74
CA SER A 730 15.86 13.87 10.09
C SER A 730 14.65 14.31 9.26
N ALA A 731 13.84 15.24 9.79
CA ALA A 731 12.69 15.78 9.07
C ALA A 731 13.06 16.37 7.70
N ALA A 732 14.21 17.03 7.58
CA ALA A 732 14.71 17.59 6.31
C ALA A 732 15.09 16.49 5.30
N GLN A 733 15.71 15.40 5.76
CA GLN A 733 16.00 14.25 4.89
C GLN A 733 14.71 13.57 4.43
N ARG A 734 13.77 13.33 5.34
CA ARG A 734 12.46 12.73 5.03
C ARG A 734 11.71 13.56 3.99
N LYS A 735 11.63 14.88 4.17
CA LYS A 735 11.03 15.80 3.21
C LYS A 735 11.64 15.71 1.80
N ASN A 736 12.96 15.50 1.71
CA ASN A 736 13.66 15.31 0.44
C ASN A 736 13.48 13.90 -0.17
N LEU A 737 12.97 12.95 0.61
CA LEU A 737 12.74 11.56 0.24
C LEU A 737 11.25 11.21 0.18
N THR A 738 10.44 12.22 -0.10
CA THR A 738 8.99 12.12 -0.17
C THR A 738 8.54 12.75 -1.48
N PHE A 739 7.64 12.06 -2.20
CA PHE A 739 6.97 12.56 -3.39
C PHE A 739 6.19 13.83 -3.05
N THR A 740 6.75 14.95 -3.49
CA THR A 740 6.22 16.30 -3.28
C THR A 740 6.56 17.15 -4.50
N ARG A 741 6.00 18.37 -4.58
CA ARG A 741 6.38 19.38 -5.58
C ARG A 741 7.87 19.80 -5.54
N HIS A 742 8.68 19.33 -4.60
CA HIS A 742 10.03 19.86 -4.37
C HIS A 742 11.07 19.52 -5.47
N ALA A 743 12.22 20.18 -5.36
CA ALA A 743 13.26 20.31 -6.39
C ALA A 743 13.82 18.99 -6.96
N ARG A 744 13.66 17.86 -6.25
CA ARG A 744 14.31 16.59 -6.60
C ARG A 744 13.68 15.85 -7.77
N TYR A 745 12.40 16.03 -8.09
CA TYR A 745 11.75 15.24 -9.15
C TYR A 745 10.99 16.08 -10.17
N PHE A 746 10.19 17.03 -9.69
CA PHE A 746 9.39 17.91 -10.55
C PHE A 746 10.00 19.32 -10.69
N SER A 747 11.09 19.60 -9.96
CA SER A 747 11.86 20.86 -10.00
C SER A 747 11.01 22.12 -9.82
N THR A 748 9.97 22.10 -8.98
CA THR A 748 9.06 23.25 -8.94
C THR A 748 9.64 24.41 -8.13
N THR A 749 9.60 25.61 -8.72
CA THR A 749 9.91 26.88 -8.03
C THR A 749 8.65 27.67 -7.69
N THR A 750 7.49 27.27 -8.23
CA THR A 750 6.19 27.92 -8.05
C THR A 750 5.04 26.91 -8.10
N SER A 751 3.86 27.29 -7.60
CA SER A 751 2.64 26.46 -7.60
C SER A 751 2.01 26.24 -8.98
N THR A 752 2.51 26.89 -10.03
CA THR A 752 2.01 26.85 -11.41
C THR A 752 2.92 26.06 -12.36
N ASP A 753 3.96 25.42 -11.85
CA ASP A 753 4.95 24.70 -12.66
C ASP A 753 4.31 23.57 -13.48
N SER A 754 4.65 23.50 -14.77
CA SER A 754 3.96 22.67 -15.75
C SER A 754 4.20 21.18 -15.54
N ASN A 755 5.32 20.77 -14.95
CA ASN A 755 5.70 19.36 -14.91
C ASN A 755 4.84 18.53 -13.95
N TRP A 756 4.72 18.98 -12.69
CA TRP A 756 3.83 18.32 -11.71
C TRP A 756 2.37 18.38 -12.15
N LYS A 757 1.94 19.54 -12.66
CA LYS A 757 0.59 19.72 -13.17
C LYS A 757 0.29 18.77 -14.34
N SER A 758 1.26 18.59 -15.25
CA SER A 758 1.10 17.67 -16.39
C SER A 758 1.05 16.22 -15.94
N PHE A 759 1.89 15.81 -14.98
CA PHE A 759 1.82 14.47 -14.39
C PHE A 759 0.46 14.20 -13.72
N ARG A 760 0.00 15.14 -12.88
CA ARG A 760 -1.32 15.07 -12.24
C ARG A 760 -2.44 14.99 -13.26
N ASP A 761 -2.44 15.90 -14.24
CA ASP A 761 -3.49 15.98 -15.26
C ASP A 761 -3.51 14.71 -16.14
N ALA A 762 -2.35 14.13 -16.45
CA ALA A 762 -2.24 12.89 -17.21
C ALA A 762 -2.68 11.65 -16.41
N TRP A 763 -2.36 11.59 -15.12
CA TRP A 763 -2.87 10.53 -14.25
C TRP A 763 -4.39 10.62 -14.06
N ALA A 764 -4.93 11.83 -13.84
CA ALA A 764 -6.37 12.07 -13.76
C ALA A 764 -7.09 11.73 -15.09
N ASP A 765 -6.48 12.07 -16.24
CA ASP A 765 -6.98 11.67 -17.56
C ASP A 765 -6.95 10.14 -17.77
N GLY A 766 -5.92 9.46 -17.27
CA GLY A 766 -5.85 7.99 -17.27
C GLY A 766 -6.99 7.37 -16.47
N LEU A 767 -7.27 7.89 -15.27
CA LEU A 767 -8.44 7.49 -14.49
C LEU A 767 -9.75 7.80 -15.23
N ASP A 768 -9.92 9.01 -15.75
CA ASP A 768 -11.12 9.42 -16.50
C ASP A 768 -11.38 8.55 -17.74
N LYS A 769 -10.33 8.07 -18.42
CA LYS A 769 -10.44 7.11 -19.52
C LYS A 769 -10.90 5.73 -19.06
N VAL A 770 -10.34 5.20 -17.96
CA VAL A 770 -10.85 3.98 -17.30
C VAL A 770 -12.34 4.13 -16.95
N MET A 771 -12.75 5.34 -16.57
CA MET A 771 -14.14 5.67 -16.23
C MET A 771 -15.07 5.84 -17.42
N LYS A 772 -14.60 6.02 -18.66
CA LYS A 772 -15.46 6.40 -19.80
C LYS A 772 -15.70 5.29 -20.83
N GLU A 773 -14.80 4.32 -20.97
CA GLU A 773 -15.03 3.20 -21.89
C GLU A 773 -15.85 2.06 -21.25
N SER A 774 -16.17 1.00 -22.01
CA SER A 774 -17.15 -0.10 -21.77
C SER A 774 -16.95 -0.95 -20.51
N LYS A 775 -16.19 -0.44 -19.55
CA LYS A 775 -15.64 -1.04 -18.35
C LYS A 775 -15.68 -0.08 -17.14
N ASN A 776 -16.44 1.01 -17.25
CA ASN A 776 -16.60 2.02 -16.21
C ASN A 776 -16.95 1.37 -14.85
N PRO A 777 -16.08 1.44 -13.82
CA PRO A 777 -16.36 0.87 -12.51
C PRO A 777 -17.55 1.53 -11.81
N ASN A 778 -18.01 2.71 -12.27
CA ASN A 778 -19.27 3.30 -11.83
C ASN A 778 -20.49 2.51 -12.34
N THR A 779 -20.43 1.89 -13.52
CA THR A 779 -21.59 1.16 -14.12
C THR A 779 -21.48 -0.35 -14.02
N VAL A 780 -20.31 -0.90 -13.61
CA VAL A 780 -20.06 -2.34 -13.55
C VAL A 780 -19.76 -2.77 -12.12
N TRP A 781 -20.69 -3.49 -11.48
CA TRP A 781 -20.56 -3.98 -10.11
C TRP A 781 -19.38 -4.93 -9.88
N SER A 782 -19.03 -5.75 -10.88
CA SER A 782 -17.94 -6.73 -10.79
C SER A 782 -16.52 -6.15 -10.93
N LYS A 783 -16.39 -4.87 -11.27
CA LYS A 783 -15.07 -4.22 -11.45
C LYS A 783 -14.86 -3.10 -10.42
N THR A 784 -13.70 -3.17 -9.77
CA THR A 784 -13.16 -2.18 -8.83
C THR A 784 -12.05 -1.40 -9.51
N LEU A 785 -11.70 -0.22 -9.02
CA LEU A 785 -10.60 0.53 -9.63
C LEU A 785 -9.27 -0.23 -9.60
N SER A 786 -9.01 -1.01 -8.55
CA SER A 786 -7.81 -1.86 -8.42
C SER A 786 -7.67 -2.88 -9.56
N ASP A 787 -8.76 -3.21 -10.28
CA ASP A 787 -8.72 -4.08 -11.47
C ASP A 787 -8.01 -3.40 -12.65
N TYR A 788 -8.02 -2.07 -12.72
CA TYR A 788 -7.48 -1.30 -13.85
C TYR A 788 -6.08 -0.73 -13.59
N TYR A 789 -5.60 -0.75 -12.34
CA TYR A 789 -4.34 -0.13 -11.98
C TYR A 789 -3.11 -0.69 -12.71
N GLY A 790 -3.15 -1.92 -13.22
CA GLY A 790 -2.07 -2.46 -14.06
C GLY A 790 -2.37 -2.53 -15.55
N ASP A 791 -3.47 -1.91 -16.00
CA ASP A 791 -3.81 -1.79 -17.41
C ASP A 791 -2.79 -0.87 -18.12
N ALA A 792 -2.03 -1.47 -19.05
CA ALA A 792 -1.02 -0.78 -19.84
C ALA A 792 -1.60 0.23 -20.84
N GLN A 793 -2.90 0.15 -21.18
CA GLN A 793 -3.57 1.05 -22.11
C GLN A 793 -3.91 2.40 -21.47
N TRP A 794 -4.32 2.41 -20.20
CA TRP A 794 -4.93 3.59 -19.58
C TRP A 794 -4.14 4.19 -18.42
N LEU A 795 -3.62 3.35 -17.52
CA LEU A 795 -2.86 3.81 -16.37
C LEU A 795 -1.36 3.64 -16.58
N ALA A 796 -0.89 2.62 -17.30
CA ALA A 796 0.49 2.54 -17.80
C ALA A 796 1.57 2.99 -16.79
N TRP A 797 1.42 2.61 -15.50
CA TRP A 797 2.33 3.00 -14.42
C TRP A 797 3.79 2.63 -14.70
N TYR A 798 3.94 1.60 -15.53
CA TYR A 798 5.20 1.13 -16.06
C TYR A 798 5.18 1.33 -17.59
N SER A 799 6.15 2.07 -18.10
CA SER A 799 6.33 2.31 -19.53
C SER A 799 7.23 1.24 -20.16
N GLU A 800 6.95 0.87 -21.42
CA GLU A 800 7.83 0.04 -22.25
C GLU A 800 9.11 0.77 -22.70
N ASP A 801 9.19 2.10 -22.51
CA ASP A 801 10.38 2.89 -22.85
C ASP A 801 11.52 2.65 -21.85
N VAL A 802 12.48 1.85 -22.30
CA VAL A 802 13.72 1.46 -21.61
C VAL A 802 14.56 2.67 -21.14
N ALA A 803 14.31 3.88 -21.65
CA ALA A 803 14.95 5.12 -21.23
C ALA A 803 14.14 5.93 -20.18
N ARG A 804 13.33 5.26 -19.34
CA ARG A 804 12.93 5.61 -17.95
C ARG A 804 12.57 7.07 -17.60
N LYS A 805 11.86 7.81 -18.47
CA LYS A 805 11.36 9.17 -18.16
C LYS A 805 9.86 9.36 -18.31
N ASN A 806 9.18 8.46 -19.02
CA ASN A 806 7.79 8.63 -19.40
C ASN A 806 6.85 7.89 -18.43
N ILE A 807 5.97 8.62 -17.75
CA ILE A 807 4.88 8.06 -16.94
C ILE A 807 3.59 8.77 -17.36
N PHE A 808 2.53 8.00 -17.65
CA PHE A 808 1.28 8.53 -18.21
C PHE A 808 1.46 9.36 -19.51
N GLY A 809 2.49 9.07 -20.32
CA GLY A 809 2.79 9.87 -21.52
C GLY A 809 3.57 11.17 -21.24
N ILE A 810 3.95 11.45 -19.99
CA ILE A 810 4.63 12.67 -19.56
C ILE A 810 6.08 12.37 -19.20
N ASN A 811 7.01 13.13 -19.79
CA ASN A 811 8.41 13.10 -19.41
C ASN A 811 8.66 13.92 -18.15
N VAL A 812 9.03 13.25 -17.05
CA VAL A 812 9.43 13.95 -15.82
C VAL A 812 10.87 14.49 -15.93
N PRO A 813 11.17 15.66 -15.33
CA PRO A 813 12.49 16.31 -15.42
C PRO A 813 13.63 15.42 -14.92
N ASN A 814 13.42 14.75 -13.78
CA ASN A 814 14.31 13.73 -13.25
C ASN A 814 13.61 12.38 -13.33
N ALA A 815 14.28 11.38 -13.89
CA ALA A 815 13.76 10.03 -14.02
C ALA A 815 13.30 9.51 -12.66
N LEU A 816 12.01 9.21 -12.53
CA LEU A 816 11.52 8.46 -11.38
C LEU A 816 12.03 7.03 -11.52
N HIS A 817 12.80 6.63 -10.52
CA HIS A 817 13.41 5.33 -10.50
C HIS A 817 12.34 4.24 -10.28
N GLU A 818 12.63 3.01 -10.66
CA GLU A 818 11.64 1.94 -10.67
C GLU A 818 11.06 1.64 -9.28
N ILE A 819 11.93 1.59 -8.28
CA ILE A 819 11.56 1.54 -6.85
C ILE A 819 10.59 2.68 -6.46
N ASP A 820 10.86 3.92 -6.89
CA ASP A 820 10.03 5.08 -6.53
C ASP A 820 8.64 4.95 -7.18
N ARG A 821 8.58 4.46 -8.44
CA ARG A 821 7.30 4.21 -9.16
C ARG A 821 6.48 3.11 -8.51
N LYS A 822 7.12 2.01 -8.09
CA LYS A 822 6.50 0.89 -7.38
C LYS A 822 5.90 1.31 -6.04
N MET A 823 6.59 2.18 -5.32
CA MET A 823 6.08 2.76 -4.08
C MET A 823 4.88 3.66 -4.34
N LEU A 824 4.99 4.59 -5.30
CA LEU A 824 3.89 5.47 -5.69
C LEU A 824 2.66 4.69 -6.15
N TYR A 825 2.89 3.62 -6.91
CA TYR A 825 1.87 2.68 -7.33
C TYR A 825 1.17 2.03 -6.12
N SER A 826 1.92 1.38 -5.25
CA SER A 826 1.39 0.66 -4.08
C SER A 826 0.58 1.60 -3.19
N PHE A 827 1.13 2.77 -2.91
CA PHE A 827 0.48 3.77 -2.08
C PHE A 827 -0.76 4.34 -2.74
N SER A 828 -0.75 4.58 -4.06
CA SER A 828 -1.95 5.04 -4.76
C SER A 828 -3.09 4.02 -4.65
N LEU A 829 -2.80 2.72 -4.81
CA LEU A 829 -3.82 1.69 -4.68
C LEU A 829 -4.42 1.67 -3.26
N ASP A 830 -3.60 1.88 -2.23
CA ASP A 830 -4.11 2.09 -0.87
C ASP A 830 -4.91 3.39 -0.75
N SER A 831 -4.44 4.52 -1.27
CA SER A 831 -5.12 5.80 -1.07
C SER A 831 -6.47 5.89 -1.79
N PHE A 832 -6.69 5.15 -2.87
CA PHE A 832 -7.93 5.23 -3.66
C PHE A 832 -8.89 4.09 -3.37
N SER A 833 -10.09 4.42 -2.89
CA SER A 833 -11.15 3.43 -2.63
C SER A 833 -12.47 3.86 -3.25
N ASP A 834 -13.11 2.94 -3.97
CA ASP A 834 -14.43 3.14 -4.56
C ASP A 834 -15.57 2.84 -3.59
N ARG A 835 -15.30 2.42 -2.35
CA ARG A 835 -16.31 2.08 -1.31
C ARG A 835 -16.76 3.26 -0.47
N GLN A 836 -16.40 4.46 -0.87
CA GLN A 836 -16.57 5.63 -0.03
C GLN A 836 -17.55 6.62 -0.66
N GLN A 837 -18.77 6.66 -0.11
CA GLN A 837 -19.74 7.69 -0.45
C GLN A 837 -20.19 8.45 0.79
N LEU A 838 -20.13 9.78 0.69
CA LEU A 838 -20.58 10.70 1.73
C LEU A 838 -21.72 11.56 1.23
N PHE A 839 -22.76 11.64 2.07
CA PHE A 839 -23.95 12.41 1.81
C PHE A 839 -24.23 13.35 2.96
N LEU A 840 -24.37 14.63 2.64
CA LEU A 840 -24.79 15.66 3.58
C LEU A 840 -26.29 15.90 3.42
N TYR A 841 -27.06 15.48 4.42
CA TYR A 841 -28.50 15.63 4.46
C TYR A 841 -28.89 16.88 5.24
N PHE A 842 -29.65 17.76 4.60
CA PHE A 842 -30.43 18.78 5.28
C PHE A 842 -31.86 18.30 5.36
N ILE A 843 -32.42 18.23 6.56
CA ILE A 843 -33.75 17.67 6.78
C ILE A 843 -34.58 18.65 7.57
N ARG A 844 -35.86 18.73 7.22
CA ARG A 844 -36.89 19.41 7.99
C ARG A 844 -38.01 18.41 8.25
N ALA A 845 -38.43 18.28 9.50
CA ALA A 845 -39.52 17.40 9.88
C ALA A 845 -40.51 18.13 10.80
N GLU A 846 -41.80 17.90 10.60
CA GLU A 846 -42.89 18.59 11.30
C GLU A 846 -44.06 17.65 11.60
N ALA A 847 -44.63 17.77 12.79
CA ALA A 847 -45.95 17.25 13.14
C ALA A 847 -47.01 18.25 12.68
N THR A 848 -48.04 17.76 11.99
CA THR A 848 -49.13 18.58 11.49
C THR A 848 -50.47 18.17 12.10
N VAL A 849 -51.38 19.14 12.20
CA VAL A 849 -52.81 18.91 12.44
C VAL A 849 -53.66 19.58 11.38
N PRO A 850 -54.85 19.05 11.07
CA PRO A 850 -55.82 19.73 10.23
C PRO A 850 -56.21 21.07 10.87
N SER A 851 -56.07 22.18 10.15
CA SER A 851 -56.64 23.46 10.58
C SER A 851 -58.15 23.40 10.43
N PHE A 852 -58.88 23.56 11.53
CA PHE A 852 -60.33 23.73 11.51
C PHE A 852 -60.68 25.22 11.62
N GLY A 853 -61.10 25.82 10.51
CA GLY A 853 -61.71 27.16 10.48
C GLY A 853 -61.10 28.09 9.44
N GLY A 854 -61.77 28.24 8.29
CA GLY A 854 -61.42 29.20 7.23
C GLY A 854 -61.68 28.59 5.86
N GLY A 855 -62.79 28.98 5.22
CA GLY A 855 -63.23 28.42 3.95
C GLY A 855 -62.40 28.90 2.75
N THR A 856 -61.18 28.38 2.62
CA THR A 856 -60.45 28.14 1.35
C THR A 856 -59.16 27.38 1.70
N GLU A 857 -59.04 26.17 1.14
CA GLU A 857 -57.92 25.22 1.23
C GLU A 857 -57.54 24.67 2.63
N VAL A 858 -57.50 23.34 2.72
CA VAL A 858 -57.14 22.58 3.93
C VAL A 858 -55.65 22.81 4.25
N GLY A 859 -55.36 23.89 4.98
CA GLY A 859 -54.04 24.16 5.54
C GLY A 859 -53.75 23.23 6.72
N LEU A 860 -52.71 22.41 6.61
CA LEU A 860 -52.17 21.66 7.75
C LEU A 860 -51.35 22.65 8.61
N GLN A 861 -51.71 22.82 9.89
CA GLN A 861 -50.97 23.68 10.81
C GLN A 861 -49.83 22.89 11.46
N SER A 862 -48.61 23.43 11.43
CA SER A 862 -47.43 22.85 12.06
C SER A 862 -47.49 23.03 13.58
N LEU A 863 -47.39 21.94 14.34
CA LEU A 863 -47.44 21.95 15.81
C LEU A 863 -46.06 21.87 16.48
N ALA A 864 -45.17 21.07 15.88
CA ALA A 864 -43.84 20.81 16.41
C ALA A 864 -42.95 20.38 15.25
N GLY A 865 -41.74 20.91 15.17
CA GLY A 865 -40.83 20.53 14.11
C GLY A 865 -39.45 21.09 14.33
N GLY A 866 -38.54 20.66 13.48
CA GLY A 866 -37.16 21.12 13.52
C GLY A 866 -36.49 20.96 12.17
N ARG A 867 -35.28 21.51 12.09
CA ARG A 867 -34.33 21.24 11.03
C ARG A 867 -33.13 20.51 11.60
N ALA A 868 -32.50 19.69 10.79
CA ALA A 868 -31.24 19.04 11.13
C ALA A 868 -30.32 19.00 9.92
N VAL A 869 -29.03 18.88 10.21
CA VAL A 869 -28.00 18.51 9.25
C VAL A 869 -27.40 17.17 9.70
N ALA A 870 -27.18 16.25 8.76
CA ALA A 870 -26.56 14.97 9.03
C ALA A 870 -25.52 14.64 7.96
N LEU A 871 -24.34 14.18 8.37
CA LEU A 871 -23.36 13.58 7.46
C LEU A 871 -23.51 12.07 7.57
N VAL A 872 -23.70 11.41 6.44
CA VAL A 872 -23.97 9.98 6.36
C VAL A 872 -23.01 9.35 5.37
N TRP A 873 -22.32 8.30 5.80
CA TRP A 873 -21.56 7.42 4.93
C TRP A 873 -22.46 6.31 4.39
N ARG A 874 -22.23 5.91 3.13
CA ARG A 874 -22.86 4.79 2.44
C ARG A 874 -21.79 3.95 1.75
N ASP A 875 -21.85 2.63 1.87
CA ASP A 875 -21.12 1.72 0.97
C ASP A 875 -21.85 1.71 -0.38
N PRO A 876 -21.20 2.07 -1.50
CA PRO A 876 -21.81 1.91 -2.80
C PRO A 876 -22.20 0.47 -3.10
N TYR A 877 -21.52 -0.53 -2.52
CA TYR A 877 -21.79 -1.95 -2.75
C TYR A 877 -22.90 -2.50 -1.83
N PRO A 878 -23.82 -3.32 -2.36
CA PRO A 878 -24.84 -3.97 -1.56
C PRO A 878 -24.24 -4.83 -0.46
N ARG A 879 -24.97 -4.95 0.66
CA ARG A 879 -24.57 -5.83 1.75
C ARG A 879 -24.41 -7.27 1.25
N GLY A 880 -23.25 -7.85 1.50
CA GLY A 880 -22.97 -9.24 1.10
C GLY A 880 -22.60 -9.40 -0.37
N PHE A 881 -22.41 -8.32 -1.13
CA PHE A 881 -21.92 -8.39 -2.50
C PHE A 881 -20.61 -9.19 -2.57
N VAL A 882 -20.62 -10.28 -3.32
CA VAL A 882 -19.45 -11.08 -3.65
C VAL A 882 -19.25 -10.97 -5.15
N LYS A 883 -18.10 -10.45 -5.56
CA LYS A 883 -17.65 -10.50 -6.95
C LYS A 883 -17.59 -11.97 -7.39
N ASP A 884 -18.36 -12.32 -8.42
CA ASP A 884 -18.17 -13.60 -9.10
C ASP A 884 -16.85 -13.54 -9.87
N ASN A 885 -16.09 -14.63 -9.84
CA ASN A 885 -14.74 -14.70 -10.40
C ASN A 885 -14.75 -15.19 -11.86
N ASP A 886 -15.91 -15.21 -12.52
CA ASP A 886 -16.04 -15.64 -13.90
C ASP A 886 -15.62 -14.55 -14.89
N ASP A 887 -14.94 -14.97 -15.96
CA ASP A 887 -14.38 -14.09 -17.00
C ASP A 887 -15.47 -13.51 -17.94
N ASP A 888 -16.74 -13.91 -17.75
CA ASP A 888 -17.87 -13.55 -18.61
C ASP A 888 -18.73 -12.46 -17.98
N ASN A 889 -18.31 -11.20 -18.16
CA ASN A 889 -18.97 -10.01 -17.63
C ASN A 889 -20.45 -9.83 -18.10
N GLY A 890 -20.93 -10.68 -19.02
CA GLY A 890 -22.30 -10.64 -19.55
C GLY A 890 -23.35 -11.25 -18.62
N ASN A 891 -22.92 -12.03 -17.62
CA ASN A 891 -23.78 -12.66 -16.61
C ASN A 891 -23.61 -12.05 -15.21
N ASP A 892 -22.78 -11.01 -15.08
CA ASP A 892 -22.50 -10.29 -13.81
C ASP A 892 -23.57 -9.23 -13.47
N ALA A 893 -24.63 -9.12 -14.28
CA ALA A 893 -25.85 -8.52 -13.79
C ALA A 893 -26.31 -9.35 -12.59
N MET A 894 -26.88 -8.70 -11.57
CA MET A 894 -27.54 -9.37 -10.45
C MET A 894 -28.82 -10.12 -10.93
N ASP A 895 -28.68 -11.07 -11.87
CA ASP A 895 -29.74 -11.72 -12.64
C ASP A 895 -30.43 -12.86 -11.85
N LYS A 896 -29.84 -13.28 -10.73
CA LYS A 896 -30.52 -14.17 -9.80
C LYS A 896 -31.21 -13.33 -8.73
N ASP A 897 -32.53 -13.43 -8.66
CA ASP A 897 -33.37 -12.89 -7.57
C ASP A 897 -32.86 -13.29 -6.16
N GLU A 898 -32.03 -14.32 -6.05
CA GLU A 898 -31.41 -14.83 -4.83
C GLU A 898 -30.18 -14.01 -4.37
N ASP A 899 -29.47 -13.33 -5.27
CA ASP A 899 -28.29 -12.50 -4.94
C ASP A 899 -28.68 -11.17 -4.28
N TRP A 900 -29.95 -10.78 -4.39
CA TRP A 900 -30.55 -9.66 -3.65
C TRP A 900 -30.64 -9.91 -2.13
N TYR A 901 -30.46 -11.15 -1.66
CA TYR A 901 -30.73 -11.52 -0.27
C TYR A 901 -29.66 -12.50 0.29
N PRO A 902 -28.63 -12.02 0.99
CA PRO A 902 -27.78 -12.90 1.78
C PRO A 902 -28.59 -13.42 2.98
N ASP A 903 -29.11 -14.64 2.83
CA ASP A 903 -29.78 -15.48 3.83
C ASP A 903 -31.01 -14.90 4.55
N GLY A 904 -32.12 -15.63 4.44
CA GLY A 904 -33.42 -15.38 5.10
C GLY A 904 -33.44 -15.45 6.64
N GLY A 905 -32.34 -15.09 7.31
CA GLY A 905 -32.18 -15.15 8.77
C GLY A 905 -32.21 -13.80 9.51
N TYR A 906 -31.94 -12.67 8.86
CA TYR A 906 -31.84 -11.38 9.58
C TYR A 906 -33.23 -10.72 9.72
N LYS A 907 -33.80 -10.80 10.93
CA LYS A 907 -35.02 -10.10 11.28
C LYS A 907 -34.69 -8.62 11.57
N ASP A 908 -35.28 -7.75 10.76
CA ASP A 908 -35.39 -6.30 10.96
C ASP A 908 -35.47 -5.88 12.46
N PRO A 909 -34.67 -4.91 12.93
CA PRO A 909 -34.87 -4.28 14.24
C PRO A 909 -36.29 -3.74 14.45
N TRP A 910 -36.99 -3.36 13.37
CA TRP A 910 -38.36 -2.85 13.40
C TRP A 910 -39.43 -3.95 13.41
N ARG A 911 -39.09 -5.22 13.12
CA ARG A 911 -39.98 -6.38 13.38
C ARG A 911 -40.21 -6.62 14.88
N GLN A 912 -39.47 -5.94 15.75
CA GLN A 912 -39.67 -5.96 17.20
C GLN A 912 -40.90 -5.12 17.63
N TYR A 913 -41.46 -4.30 16.73
CA TYR A 913 -42.69 -3.56 16.99
C TYR A 913 -43.90 -4.30 16.39
N PRO A 914 -44.90 -4.69 17.20
CA PRO A 914 -46.03 -5.50 16.72
C PRO A 914 -46.95 -4.69 15.79
N GLY A 915 -47.23 -5.21 14.58
CA GLY A 915 -48.31 -4.71 13.72
C GLY A 915 -48.07 -4.63 12.20
N HIS A 916 -46.87 -4.91 11.68
CA HIS A 916 -46.58 -4.76 10.24
C HIS A 916 -46.43 -6.10 9.51
N GLY A 917 -47.44 -6.46 8.72
CA GLY A 917 -47.41 -7.53 7.72
C GLY A 917 -47.37 -7.01 6.27
N SER A 918 -46.88 -5.78 6.05
CA SER A 918 -46.75 -5.26 4.68
C SER A 918 -45.47 -5.76 4.02
N THR A 919 -45.63 -6.42 2.87
CA THR A 919 -44.57 -6.81 1.94
C THR A 919 -43.97 -5.62 1.17
N SER A 920 -44.41 -4.39 1.44
CA SER A 920 -44.00 -3.18 0.69
C SER A 920 -42.82 -2.40 1.30
N ARG A 921 -42.19 -2.88 2.37
CA ARG A 921 -41.08 -2.18 3.04
C ARG A 921 -39.77 -2.85 2.68
N TYR A 922 -39.06 -2.24 1.74
CA TYR A 922 -37.81 -2.76 1.23
C TYR A 922 -36.70 -2.60 2.28
N GLN A 923 -35.97 -3.68 2.53
CA GLN A 923 -34.79 -3.69 3.39
C GLN A 923 -33.75 -2.71 2.82
N GLY A 924 -33.06 -1.95 3.69
CA GLY A 924 -31.92 -1.14 3.26
C GLY A 924 -30.85 -2.04 2.64
N TYR A 925 -30.51 -1.80 1.38
CA TYR A 925 -29.72 -2.70 0.54
C TYR A 925 -28.21 -2.47 0.75
N HIS A 926 -27.84 -1.23 1.10
CA HIS A 926 -26.45 -0.83 1.35
C HIS A 926 -26.17 -0.61 2.84
N ASP A 927 -24.89 -0.75 3.22
CA ASP A 927 -24.42 -0.33 4.53
C ASP A 927 -24.42 1.20 4.61
N THR A 928 -25.05 1.76 5.65
CA THR A 928 -25.06 3.20 5.90
C THR A 928 -24.75 3.50 7.36
N ARG A 929 -24.02 4.59 7.60
CA ARG A 929 -23.66 5.04 8.96
C ARG A 929 -23.80 6.55 9.07
N VAL A 930 -24.54 7.01 10.08
CA VAL A 930 -24.61 8.43 10.42
C VAL A 930 -23.32 8.80 11.16
N LEU A 931 -22.51 9.65 10.55
CA LEU A 931 -21.25 10.14 11.12
C LEU A 931 -21.47 11.36 12.00
N PHE A 932 -22.37 12.24 11.57
CA PHE A 932 -22.71 13.47 12.27
C PHE A 932 -24.20 13.73 12.20
N PHE A 933 -24.78 14.22 13.29
CA PHE A 933 -26.17 14.65 13.34
C PHE A 933 -26.31 15.85 14.27
N LYS A 934 -26.74 16.99 13.73
CA LYS A 934 -26.99 18.21 14.50
C LYS A 934 -28.38 18.75 14.20
N GLN A 935 -29.18 18.91 15.25
CA GLN A 935 -30.41 19.70 15.19
C GLN A 935 -30.05 21.20 15.12
N LEU A 936 -30.57 21.89 14.11
CA LEU A 936 -30.35 23.31 13.90
C LEU A 936 -31.33 24.14 14.75
N GLY A 937 -30.98 25.39 15.02
CA GLY A 937 -31.88 26.38 15.60
C GLY A 937 -33.15 26.55 14.77
N GLN A 938 -34.28 26.81 15.43
CA GLN A 938 -35.57 27.03 14.75
C GLN A 938 -35.60 28.31 13.92
#